data_AF-A0A1Y2K8W5-F1
#
_entry.id   AF-A0A1Y2K8W5-F1
#
_cell.length_a   1.000
_cell.length_b   1.000
_cell.length_c   1.000
_cell.angle_alpha   90.00
_cell.angle_beta   90.00
_cell.angle_gamma   90.00
#
_symmetry.space_group_name_H-M   'P 1'
#
loop_
_entity.id
_entity.type
_entity.pdbx_description
1 polymer ?
#
loop_
_entity_poly.entity_id
_entity_poly.type
_entity_poly.pdbx_seq_one_letter_code
_entity_poly.pdbx_strand_id
1 'polypeptide(L)'
;MFQVIVAHSERIDTQDALSDLLAQCQSQLGGRAPGAALLFSALKLDFPTLLAGLEAQWPGLPLIGCTTDGELSSRKGFAEDSVTLTLFVSDQVRFASGVGRDLSANPQAACQQALDEAGFAADGEVKLCIVTPESLTTSAHGVLENLKQLMGGEIPVVGGTAGDYWQFTGTQQFHRTQALSNSAPVLLLSGPLTVSCGVASGWKPIGQPGVVTRATANLVHEIDHQPAIAYYRRFLGKHAQPTGDRPLALLDASGQVVGLSAPPGSVDEDGGVAYLGDIPTGTQVQLTVADRDDILDGSRASIQAARANLPAGARIDAGLFFSCSGRKFLLGSRVAEEESAIRQELPEIPFTGFYGYGEIGPLGADDTESSRFHNESFVTVLLSCADAESAVAQSDVAPAQAPEEEEPLARRVAILESKLARSERHRLLLEQLKDQTDALHQNVIGELEETNRIILESIRYASRIQRAILPDPAFFHQTFADHLILWEPRDLVGGDIYWHRPWGDGHLMVLGDCTGHGIPGAFMTLITNGALDRAIKEVAPGQTQRLMADMHRIVQRVLKQDLAQGESDDGMELGMLYLQPSSRRIIFSGARFPVFILSGGEVKEIKGDKRGIGYRGIPYDQAFTAHELSVAEGSALYLTSDGLIDQIGGEKNRSFGKKRFTQLLLDIADLPMAQQKVRLQEALAAWQGPNTRRDDVSVIGFKM
;
A
#
# COMPACT_ATOMS: atom_id res chain seq x y z
N MET A 1 27.51 -12.10 -39.42
CA MET A 1 26.33 -11.22 -39.21
C MET A 1 25.17 -12.01 -38.62
N PHE A 2 25.01 -11.89 -37.30
CA PHE A 2 23.81 -12.30 -36.58
C PHE A 2 22.72 -11.22 -36.72
N GLN A 3 21.53 -11.62 -37.13
CA GLN A 3 20.38 -10.73 -37.33
C GLN A 3 19.11 -11.42 -36.84
N VAL A 4 18.23 -10.66 -36.20
CA VAL A 4 16.91 -11.13 -35.77
C VAL A 4 15.84 -10.34 -36.50
N ILE A 5 14.90 -11.05 -37.09
CA ILE A 5 13.79 -10.49 -37.86
C ILE A 5 12.50 -10.82 -37.13
N VAL A 6 11.67 -9.80 -36.89
CA VAL A 6 10.40 -9.96 -36.17
C VAL A 6 9.24 -9.56 -37.08
N ALA A 7 8.25 -10.43 -37.13
CA ALA A 7 6.95 -10.21 -37.76
C ALA A 7 5.84 -10.40 -36.73
N HIS A 8 4.75 -9.63 -36.88
CA HIS A 8 3.61 -9.67 -35.97
C HIS A 8 2.32 -9.41 -36.75
N SER A 9 1.39 -10.36 -36.70
CA SER A 9 0.09 -10.27 -37.36
C SER A 9 -1.06 -10.36 -36.35
N GLU A 10 -2.05 -9.47 -36.51
CA GLU A 10 -3.35 -9.53 -35.82
C GLU A 10 -4.44 -10.02 -36.79
N ARG A 11 -4.03 -10.59 -37.93
CA ARG A 11 -4.96 -11.17 -38.89
C ARG A 11 -5.62 -12.37 -38.26
N ILE A 12 -6.91 -12.44 -38.54
CA ILE A 12 -7.81 -13.39 -37.90
C ILE A 12 -7.76 -14.73 -38.65
N ASP A 13 -7.76 -14.71 -39.98
CA ASP A 13 -7.60 -15.90 -40.79
C ASP A 13 -6.14 -16.39 -40.78
N THR A 14 -5.96 -17.69 -40.68
CA THR A 14 -4.63 -18.31 -40.60
C THR A 14 -3.81 -18.13 -41.87
N GLN A 15 -4.43 -18.16 -43.05
CA GLN A 15 -3.72 -17.94 -44.32
C GLN A 15 -3.34 -16.47 -44.49
N ASP A 16 -4.19 -15.54 -44.07
CA ASP A 16 -3.87 -14.12 -44.07
C ASP A 16 -2.79 -13.78 -43.07
N ALA A 17 -2.86 -14.34 -41.86
CA ALA A 17 -1.82 -14.19 -40.85
C ALA A 17 -0.49 -14.75 -41.35
N LEU A 18 -0.49 -15.96 -41.92
CA LEU A 18 0.70 -16.54 -42.55
C LEU A 18 1.25 -15.62 -43.64
N SER A 19 0.40 -15.15 -44.56
CA SER A 19 0.83 -14.31 -45.68
C SER A 19 1.41 -12.98 -45.22
N ASP A 20 0.79 -12.35 -44.23
CA ASP A 20 1.26 -11.12 -43.57
C ASP A 20 2.62 -11.35 -42.88
N LEU A 21 2.75 -12.41 -42.08
CA LEU A 21 4.01 -12.78 -41.43
C LEU A 21 5.13 -13.01 -42.46
N LEU A 22 4.86 -13.80 -43.51
CA LEU A 22 5.84 -14.10 -44.56
C LEU A 22 6.26 -12.84 -45.31
N ALA A 23 5.33 -11.96 -45.67
CA ALA A 23 5.64 -10.70 -46.34
C ALA A 23 6.52 -9.79 -45.47
N GLN A 24 6.20 -9.68 -44.17
CA GLN A 24 7.00 -8.92 -43.20
C GLN A 24 8.42 -9.50 -43.06
N CYS A 25 8.58 -10.82 -43.03
CA CYS A 25 9.89 -11.48 -42.93
C CYS A 25 10.72 -11.33 -44.22
N GLN A 26 10.13 -11.58 -45.39
CA GLN A 26 10.81 -11.53 -46.69
C GLN A 26 11.41 -10.14 -46.98
N SER A 27 10.69 -9.08 -46.61
CA SER A 27 11.18 -7.70 -46.76
C SER A 27 12.48 -7.40 -45.99
N GLN A 28 12.79 -8.18 -44.94
CA GLN A 28 13.94 -7.97 -44.05
C GLN A 28 15.05 -9.00 -44.24
N LEU A 29 14.74 -10.19 -44.78
CA LEU A 29 15.70 -11.28 -44.97
C LEU A 29 16.76 -10.97 -46.03
N GLY A 30 16.46 -10.09 -47.00
CA GLY A 30 17.39 -9.72 -48.07
C GLY A 30 17.91 -10.91 -48.88
N GLY A 31 17.14 -12.00 -48.97
CA GLY A 31 17.51 -13.24 -49.66
C GLY A 31 18.31 -14.25 -48.82
N ARG A 32 18.64 -13.95 -47.55
CA ARG A 32 19.26 -14.92 -46.64
C ARG A 32 18.22 -15.94 -46.14
N ALA A 33 18.67 -17.17 -45.88
CA ALA A 33 17.84 -18.19 -45.26
C ALA A 33 17.89 -18.07 -43.72
N PRO A 34 16.76 -18.18 -43.00
CA PRO A 34 16.75 -18.22 -41.55
C PRO A 34 17.33 -19.54 -41.03
N GLY A 35 18.03 -19.47 -39.89
CA GLY A 35 18.61 -20.62 -39.20
C GLY A 35 17.71 -21.24 -38.13
N ALA A 36 16.80 -20.45 -37.54
CA ALA A 36 15.75 -20.94 -36.64
C ALA A 36 14.60 -19.94 -36.52
N ALA A 37 13.49 -20.38 -35.92
CA ALA A 37 12.31 -19.56 -35.63
C ALA A 37 11.74 -19.75 -34.22
N LEU A 38 11.18 -18.67 -33.67
CA LEU A 38 10.24 -18.70 -32.55
C LEU A 38 8.85 -18.30 -33.04
N LEU A 39 7.83 -19.06 -32.64
CA LEU A 39 6.43 -18.78 -32.95
C LEU A 39 5.61 -18.67 -31.66
N PHE A 40 5.07 -17.49 -31.39
CA PHE A 40 4.16 -17.26 -30.26
C PHE A 40 2.80 -16.85 -30.80
N SER A 41 1.73 -17.48 -30.32
CA SER A 41 0.41 -17.29 -30.91
C SER A 41 -0.74 -17.40 -29.92
N ALA A 42 -1.79 -16.65 -30.19
CA ALA A 42 -3.11 -16.88 -29.63
C ALA A 42 -3.64 -18.27 -30.01
N LEU A 43 -4.46 -18.89 -29.16
CA LEU A 43 -5.07 -20.22 -29.33
C LEU A 43 -5.95 -20.43 -30.57
N LYS A 44 -6.26 -19.38 -31.35
CA LYS A 44 -7.38 -19.38 -32.31
C LYS A 44 -6.98 -19.65 -33.76
N LEU A 45 -5.69 -19.75 -34.06
CA LEU A 45 -5.21 -20.06 -35.40
C LEU A 45 -5.23 -21.58 -35.65
N ASP A 46 -5.44 -21.96 -36.91
CA ASP A 46 -5.26 -23.34 -37.35
C ASP A 46 -3.76 -23.65 -37.44
N PHE A 47 -3.17 -24.07 -36.31
CA PHE A 47 -1.73 -24.31 -36.21
C PHE A 47 -1.19 -25.31 -37.24
N PRO A 48 -1.85 -26.45 -37.54
CA PRO A 48 -1.45 -27.30 -38.67
C PRO A 48 -1.26 -26.53 -39.99
N THR A 49 -2.21 -25.65 -40.34
CA THR A 49 -2.12 -24.85 -41.58
C THR A 49 -0.99 -23.82 -41.48
N LEU A 50 -0.87 -23.12 -40.36
CA LEU A 50 0.18 -22.13 -40.13
C LEU A 50 1.59 -22.74 -40.24
N LEU A 51 1.82 -23.84 -39.51
CA LEU A 51 3.12 -24.53 -39.45
C LEU A 51 3.46 -25.19 -40.80
N ALA A 52 2.49 -25.78 -41.50
CA ALA A 52 2.70 -26.32 -42.85
C ALA A 52 3.12 -25.21 -43.86
N GLY A 53 2.53 -24.02 -43.74
CA GLY A 53 2.89 -22.86 -44.55
C GLY A 53 4.33 -22.38 -44.29
N LEU A 54 4.74 -22.34 -43.03
CA LEU A 54 6.13 -22.00 -42.65
C LEU A 54 7.12 -23.06 -43.15
N GLU A 55 6.79 -24.35 -43.05
CA GLU A 55 7.62 -25.45 -43.58
C GLU A 55 7.73 -25.39 -45.11
N ALA A 56 6.65 -25.02 -45.81
CA ALA A 56 6.69 -24.85 -47.26
C ALA A 56 7.62 -23.71 -47.69
N GLN A 57 7.68 -22.63 -46.89
CA GLN A 57 8.53 -21.47 -47.17
C GLN A 57 10.01 -21.71 -46.77
N TRP A 58 10.26 -22.35 -45.64
CA TRP A 58 11.59 -22.68 -45.13
C TRP A 58 11.64 -24.15 -44.68
N PRO A 59 11.85 -25.09 -45.62
CA PRO A 59 11.85 -26.52 -45.31
C PRO A 59 12.92 -26.89 -44.29
N GLY A 60 12.52 -27.63 -43.26
CA GLY A 60 13.42 -28.10 -42.21
C GLY A 60 13.90 -27.06 -41.21
N LEU A 61 13.32 -25.85 -41.21
CA LEU A 61 13.67 -24.80 -40.26
C LEU A 61 13.44 -25.27 -38.81
N PRO A 62 14.47 -25.25 -37.93
CA PRO A 62 14.28 -25.43 -36.50
C PRO A 62 13.30 -24.37 -35.99
N LEU A 63 12.15 -24.81 -35.49
CA LEU A 63 11.10 -23.92 -35.00
C LEU A 63 10.60 -24.46 -33.67
N ILE A 64 10.56 -23.60 -32.66
CA ILE A 64 9.84 -23.84 -31.41
C ILE A 64 8.83 -22.73 -31.13
N GLY A 65 7.90 -22.97 -30.21
CA GLY A 65 6.91 -21.98 -29.87
C GLY A 65 5.84 -22.50 -28.92
N CYS A 66 4.90 -21.64 -28.58
CA CYS A 66 3.74 -22.04 -27.79
C CYS A 66 2.56 -21.09 -27.95
N THR A 67 1.42 -21.53 -27.42
CA THR A 67 0.26 -20.67 -27.19
C THR A 67 0.52 -19.74 -26.01
N THR A 68 -0.04 -18.53 -26.07
CA THR A 68 0.25 -17.50 -25.06
C THR A 68 -1.01 -16.80 -24.56
N ASP A 69 -0.87 -15.99 -23.50
CA ASP A 69 -1.88 -15.07 -23.03
C ASP A 69 -1.67 -13.65 -23.61
N GLY A 70 -0.86 -13.47 -24.65
CA GLY A 70 -0.62 -12.17 -25.26
C GLY A 70 0.78 -12.08 -25.82
N GLU A 71 0.92 -11.35 -26.92
CA GLU A 71 2.13 -11.29 -27.70
C GLU A 71 2.78 -9.92 -27.59
N LEU A 72 4.11 -9.88 -27.59
CA LEU A 72 4.89 -8.66 -27.49
C LEU A 72 5.94 -8.64 -28.61
N SER A 73 6.03 -7.53 -29.35
CA SER A 73 7.05 -7.41 -30.40
C SER A 73 7.48 -5.98 -30.71
N SER A 74 8.67 -5.82 -31.26
CA SER A 74 9.18 -4.51 -31.71
C SER A 74 8.38 -3.91 -32.87
N ARG A 75 7.54 -4.71 -33.56
CA ARG A 75 6.71 -4.27 -34.69
C ARG A 75 5.40 -3.63 -34.28
N LYS A 76 4.65 -4.23 -33.36
CA LYS A 76 3.30 -3.79 -32.97
C LYS A 76 3.15 -3.51 -31.47
N GLY A 77 4.19 -3.75 -30.68
CA GLY A 77 4.12 -3.68 -29.24
C GLY A 77 3.35 -4.86 -28.66
N PHE A 78 2.60 -4.58 -27.59
CA PHE A 78 1.66 -5.53 -27.00
C PHE A 78 0.43 -5.71 -27.88
N ALA A 79 0.05 -6.95 -28.15
CA ALA A 79 -1.23 -7.29 -28.78
C ALA A 79 -1.81 -8.57 -28.19
N GLU A 80 -3.09 -8.79 -28.46
CA GLU A 80 -3.81 -10.01 -28.12
C GLU A 80 -4.55 -10.53 -29.35
N ASP A 81 -4.95 -11.80 -29.34
CA ASP A 81 -5.52 -12.46 -30.52
C ASP A 81 -4.58 -12.34 -31.74
N SER A 82 -3.27 -12.42 -31.52
CA SER A 82 -2.26 -12.20 -32.54
C SER A 82 -1.24 -13.34 -32.61
N VAL A 83 -0.31 -13.23 -33.55
CA VAL A 83 0.80 -14.16 -33.74
C VAL A 83 2.08 -13.41 -34.05
N THR A 84 3.17 -13.81 -33.40
CA THR A 84 4.52 -13.32 -33.69
C THR A 84 5.40 -14.43 -34.22
N LEU A 85 6.13 -14.13 -35.29
CA LEU A 85 7.17 -14.98 -35.85
C LEU A 85 8.50 -14.24 -35.76
N THR A 86 9.47 -14.86 -35.09
CA THR A 86 10.84 -14.35 -34.98
C THR A 86 11.79 -15.29 -35.69
N LEU A 87 12.59 -14.76 -36.61
CA LEU A 87 13.59 -15.52 -37.36
C LEU A 87 14.99 -15.12 -36.89
N PHE A 88 15.82 -16.12 -36.59
CA PHE A 88 17.25 -15.93 -36.36
C PHE A 88 18.02 -16.20 -37.65
N VAL A 89 18.90 -15.29 -38.04
CA VAL A 89 19.71 -15.38 -39.26
C VAL A 89 21.17 -15.20 -38.88
N SER A 90 21.99 -16.24 -39.07
CA SER A 90 23.43 -16.18 -38.79
C SER A 90 24.18 -17.25 -39.54
N ASP A 91 25.44 -16.94 -39.87
CA ASP A 91 26.37 -17.89 -40.49
C ASP A 91 27.37 -18.44 -39.46
N GLN A 92 27.37 -17.90 -38.24
CA GLN A 92 28.30 -18.26 -37.16
C GLN A 92 27.60 -18.92 -35.97
N VAL A 93 26.34 -18.56 -35.72
CA VAL A 93 25.53 -19.18 -34.67
C VAL A 93 24.81 -20.38 -35.26
N ARG A 94 24.99 -21.55 -34.64
CA ARG A 94 24.28 -22.78 -34.99
C ARG A 94 23.01 -22.88 -34.15
N PHE A 95 21.95 -23.37 -34.78
CA PHE A 95 20.65 -23.57 -34.14
C PHE A 95 20.22 -25.02 -34.28
N ALA A 96 19.68 -25.59 -33.21
CA ALA A 96 19.07 -26.91 -33.24
C ALA A 96 17.85 -26.97 -32.32
N SER A 97 16.77 -27.60 -32.78
CA SER A 97 15.55 -27.75 -31.99
C SER A 97 15.21 -29.22 -31.77
N GLY A 98 14.54 -29.50 -30.66
CA GLY A 98 13.97 -30.81 -30.37
C GLY A 98 12.75 -30.67 -29.47
N VAL A 99 12.02 -31.76 -29.25
CA VAL A 99 10.83 -31.72 -28.39
C VAL A 99 10.65 -32.99 -27.56
N GLY A 100 10.49 -32.78 -26.25
CA GLY A 100 10.09 -33.81 -25.32
C GLY A 100 8.58 -34.00 -25.33
N ARG A 101 8.11 -35.24 -25.38
CA ARG A 101 6.68 -35.60 -25.38
C ARG A 101 6.33 -36.38 -24.12
N ASP A 102 5.04 -36.46 -23.80
CA ASP A 102 4.51 -37.14 -22.62
C ASP A 102 5.13 -36.61 -21.31
N LEU A 103 5.26 -35.29 -21.23
CA LEU A 103 5.98 -34.58 -20.17
C LEU A 103 5.46 -34.94 -18.77
N SER A 104 4.15 -34.99 -18.59
CA SER A 104 3.50 -35.33 -17.32
C SER A 104 3.71 -36.77 -16.86
N ALA A 105 4.02 -37.70 -17.79
CA ALA A 105 4.27 -39.09 -17.45
C ALA A 105 5.71 -39.30 -16.96
N ASN A 106 6.69 -38.67 -17.62
CA ASN A 106 8.10 -38.76 -17.24
C ASN A 106 8.87 -37.51 -17.69
N PRO A 107 8.93 -36.45 -16.85
CA PRO A 107 9.59 -35.20 -17.20
C PRO A 107 11.06 -35.37 -17.60
N GLN A 108 11.79 -36.24 -16.90
CA GLN A 108 13.20 -36.49 -17.17
C GLN A 108 13.42 -37.11 -18.56
N ALA A 109 12.64 -38.13 -18.91
CA ALA A 109 12.75 -38.80 -20.21
C ALA A 109 12.34 -37.86 -21.36
N ALA A 110 11.32 -37.04 -21.16
CA ALA A 110 10.92 -36.03 -22.13
C ALA A 110 12.01 -34.96 -22.33
N CYS A 111 12.64 -34.46 -21.26
CA CYS A 111 13.77 -33.53 -21.37
C CYS A 111 14.95 -34.16 -22.11
N GLN A 112 15.28 -35.44 -21.84
CA GLN A 112 16.32 -36.16 -22.58
C GLN A 112 15.97 -36.29 -24.06
N GLN A 113 14.73 -36.67 -24.39
CA GLN A 113 14.26 -36.76 -25.77
C GLN A 113 14.40 -35.42 -26.51
N ALA A 114 14.07 -34.31 -25.85
CA ALA A 114 14.18 -32.98 -26.43
C ALA A 114 15.64 -32.63 -26.79
N LEU A 115 16.58 -32.95 -25.89
CA LEU A 115 18.01 -32.71 -26.08
C LEU A 115 18.62 -33.65 -27.14
N ASP A 116 18.23 -34.93 -27.15
CA ASP A 116 18.67 -35.92 -28.14
C ASP A 116 18.20 -35.54 -29.55
N GLU A 117 16.93 -35.13 -29.70
CA GLU A 117 16.35 -34.67 -30.97
C GLU A 117 17.02 -33.37 -31.45
N ALA A 118 17.39 -32.47 -30.53
CA ALA A 118 18.19 -31.29 -30.83
C ALA A 118 19.67 -31.60 -31.10
N GLY A 119 20.11 -32.86 -30.99
CA GLY A 119 21.50 -33.26 -31.21
C GLY A 119 22.46 -32.66 -30.17
N PHE A 120 22.01 -32.46 -28.93
CA PHE A 120 22.86 -32.01 -27.84
C PHE A 120 23.97 -33.05 -27.57
N ALA A 121 25.21 -32.58 -27.55
CA ALA A 121 26.36 -33.36 -27.11
C ALA A 121 27.01 -32.63 -25.93
N ALA A 122 27.36 -33.36 -24.86
CA ALA A 122 27.87 -32.78 -23.62
C ALA A 122 29.20 -32.02 -23.79
N ASP A 123 29.90 -32.21 -24.92
CA ASP A 123 31.13 -31.51 -25.32
C ASP A 123 30.88 -30.32 -26.27
N GLY A 124 29.62 -30.01 -26.59
CA GLY A 124 29.24 -28.92 -27.49
C GLY A 124 29.24 -27.54 -26.83
N GLU A 125 29.72 -26.51 -27.55
CA GLU A 125 29.66 -25.10 -27.13
C GLU A 125 28.25 -24.48 -27.22
N VAL A 126 27.24 -25.08 -26.57
CA VAL A 126 25.91 -24.47 -26.42
C VAL A 126 26.03 -23.26 -25.49
N LYS A 127 25.45 -22.13 -25.90
CA LYS A 127 25.47 -20.86 -25.15
C LYS A 127 24.10 -20.48 -24.59
N LEU A 128 23.02 -21.04 -25.12
CA LEU A 128 21.66 -20.77 -24.68
C LEU A 128 20.74 -21.96 -24.97
N CYS A 129 19.86 -22.26 -24.04
CA CYS A 129 18.69 -23.12 -24.25
C CYS A 129 17.42 -22.29 -24.06
N ILE A 130 16.61 -22.16 -25.11
CA ILE A 130 15.28 -21.55 -25.02
C ILE A 130 14.25 -22.69 -24.91
N VAL A 131 13.37 -22.64 -23.92
CA VAL A 131 12.33 -23.66 -23.70
C VAL A 131 10.94 -23.02 -23.60
N THR A 132 9.93 -23.70 -24.16
CA THR A 132 8.53 -23.24 -24.13
C THR A 132 7.60 -24.37 -23.66
N PRO A 133 7.74 -24.82 -22.40
CA PRO A 133 7.05 -26.02 -21.96
C PRO A 133 5.58 -25.73 -21.65
N GLU A 134 4.76 -26.78 -21.62
CA GLU A 134 3.47 -26.73 -20.94
C GLU A 134 3.64 -26.53 -19.41
N SER A 135 2.58 -26.09 -18.74
CA SER A 135 2.58 -25.86 -17.28
C SER A 135 1.29 -26.27 -16.58
N LEU A 136 0.37 -26.94 -17.28
CA LEU A 136 -0.92 -27.31 -16.72
C LEU A 136 -0.91 -28.75 -16.16
N THR A 137 -0.18 -29.66 -16.79
CA THR A 137 -0.09 -31.06 -16.39
C THR A 137 1.24 -31.45 -15.75
N THR A 138 2.25 -30.58 -15.85
CA THR A 138 3.59 -30.82 -15.30
C THR A 138 4.17 -29.57 -14.66
N SER A 139 4.95 -29.75 -13.58
CA SER A 139 5.71 -28.67 -12.95
C SER A 139 6.82 -28.17 -13.88
N ALA A 140 6.73 -26.90 -14.30
CA ALA A 140 7.76 -26.24 -15.10
C ALA A 140 9.11 -26.11 -14.35
N HIS A 141 9.08 -26.01 -13.02
CA HIS A 141 10.29 -26.11 -12.19
C HIS A 141 10.97 -27.46 -12.38
N GLY A 142 10.21 -28.56 -12.36
CA GLY A 142 10.75 -29.90 -12.61
C GLY A 142 11.36 -30.06 -14.01
N VAL A 143 10.72 -29.48 -15.04
CA VAL A 143 11.25 -29.49 -16.42
C VAL A 143 12.61 -28.76 -16.48
N LEU A 144 12.70 -27.59 -15.85
CA LEU A 144 13.92 -26.80 -15.80
C LEU A 144 15.07 -27.54 -15.10
N GLU A 145 14.82 -28.12 -13.92
CA GLU A 145 15.85 -28.84 -13.17
C GLU A 145 16.34 -30.08 -13.93
N ASN A 146 15.45 -30.81 -14.63
CA ASN A 146 15.85 -31.91 -15.50
C ASN A 146 16.73 -31.44 -16.67
N LEU A 147 16.37 -30.36 -17.36
CA LEU A 147 17.18 -29.79 -18.45
C LEU A 147 18.56 -29.37 -17.94
N LYS A 148 18.64 -28.67 -16.80
CA LYS A 148 19.92 -28.25 -16.20
C LYS A 148 20.79 -29.44 -15.85
N GLN A 149 20.23 -30.47 -15.23
CA GLN A 149 20.97 -31.67 -14.85
C GLN A 149 21.53 -32.39 -16.09
N LEU A 150 20.75 -32.51 -17.16
CA LEU A 150 21.16 -33.18 -18.39
C LEU A 150 22.21 -32.39 -19.19
N MET A 151 22.15 -31.05 -19.13
CA MET A 151 23.08 -30.16 -19.83
C MET A 151 24.35 -29.82 -19.03
N GLY A 152 24.46 -30.27 -17.77
CA GLY A 152 25.63 -30.01 -16.92
C GLY A 152 25.61 -28.70 -16.14
N GLY A 153 24.47 -28.00 -16.06
CA GLY A 153 24.24 -26.87 -15.15
C GLY A 153 24.82 -25.51 -15.54
N GLU A 154 25.76 -25.43 -16.49
CA GLU A 154 26.45 -24.18 -16.87
C GLU A 154 25.77 -23.41 -18.03
N ILE A 155 24.72 -23.98 -18.64
CA ILE A 155 24.06 -23.39 -19.81
C ILE A 155 22.79 -22.64 -19.35
N PRO A 156 22.66 -21.33 -19.64
CA PRO A 156 21.46 -20.60 -19.28
C PRO A 156 20.25 -21.17 -20.02
N VAL A 157 19.21 -21.48 -19.25
CA VAL A 157 17.89 -21.88 -19.75
C VAL A 157 16.94 -20.70 -19.58
N VAL A 158 16.29 -20.27 -20.66
CA VAL A 158 15.36 -19.14 -20.66
C VAL A 158 14.06 -19.50 -21.35
N GLY A 159 12.98 -18.78 -21.04
CA GLY A 159 11.71 -18.95 -21.74
C GLY A 159 10.52 -18.59 -20.88
N GLY A 160 9.37 -19.14 -21.27
CA GLY A 160 8.12 -18.99 -20.55
C GLY A 160 7.23 -20.20 -20.80
N THR A 161 6.32 -20.45 -19.87
CA THR A 161 5.35 -21.53 -20.01
C THR A 161 4.15 -21.10 -20.85
N ALA A 162 3.61 -22.05 -21.61
CA ALA A 162 2.48 -21.80 -22.49
C ALA A 162 1.22 -21.32 -21.72
N GLY A 163 0.42 -20.47 -22.37
CA GLY A 163 -0.82 -19.90 -21.82
C GLY A 163 -2.04 -20.21 -22.69
N ASP A 164 -3.24 -20.05 -22.11
CA ASP A 164 -4.52 -20.36 -22.77
C ASP A 164 -5.66 -19.36 -22.47
N TYR A 165 -5.34 -18.08 -22.21
CA TYR A 165 -6.29 -17.01 -21.86
C TYR A 165 -7.07 -17.22 -20.57
N TRP A 166 -6.37 -17.70 -19.54
CA TRP A 166 -6.86 -17.99 -18.19
C TRP A 166 -7.96 -19.06 -18.18
N GLN A 167 -7.97 -19.94 -19.17
CA GLN A 167 -8.96 -21.01 -19.25
C GLN A 167 -8.49 -22.24 -18.47
N PHE A 168 -7.18 -22.48 -18.37
CA PHE A 168 -6.56 -23.63 -17.72
C PHE A 168 -7.14 -24.97 -18.21
N THR A 169 -7.51 -25.02 -19.50
CA THR A 169 -8.11 -26.18 -20.15
C THR A 169 -7.14 -26.90 -21.08
N GLY A 170 -6.15 -26.19 -21.63
CA GLY A 170 -5.17 -26.80 -22.52
C GLY A 170 -4.31 -25.77 -23.23
N THR A 171 -3.01 -26.06 -23.29
CA THR A 171 -2.02 -25.27 -24.03
C THR A 171 -1.46 -26.08 -25.20
N GLN A 172 -0.91 -25.39 -26.19
CA GLN A 172 -0.18 -26.03 -27.27
C GLN A 172 1.26 -25.52 -27.35
N GLN A 173 2.16 -26.42 -27.70
CA GLN A 173 3.57 -26.15 -27.96
C GLN A 173 3.86 -26.49 -29.42
N PHE A 174 4.73 -25.73 -30.04
CA PHE A 174 5.06 -25.86 -31.45
C PHE A 174 6.46 -26.43 -31.61
N HIS A 175 6.61 -27.42 -32.48
CA HIS A 175 7.91 -27.91 -32.92
C HIS A 175 7.86 -28.24 -34.41
N ARG A 176 8.59 -27.48 -35.23
CA ARG A 176 8.58 -27.60 -36.71
C ARG A 176 7.16 -27.57 -37.27
N THR A 177 6.67 -28.69 -37.79
CA THR A 177 5.33 -28.83 -38.38
C THR A 177 4.25 -29.27 -37.39
N GLN A 178 4.63 -29.51 -36.13
CA GLN A 178 3.75 -30.13 -35.13
C GLN A 178 3.26 -29.10 -34.13
N ALA A 179 1.94 -29.09 -33.92
CA ALA A 179 1.31 -28.50 -32.74
C ALA A 179 1.00 -29.64 -31.76
N LEU A 180 1.60 -29.56 -30.58
CA LEU A 180 1.64 -30.62 -29.57
C LEU A 180 1.02 -30.12 -28.27
N SER A 181 0.62 -31.06 -27.41
CA SER A 181 0.28 -30.80 -26.01
C SER A 181 1.10 -31.75 -25.14
N ASN A 182 1.21 -31.45 -23.83
CA ASN A 182 1.99 -32.27 -22.89
C ASN A 182 3.45 -32.43 -23.34
N SER A 183 4.07 -31.32 -23.75
CA SER A 183 5.39 -31.33 -24.38
C SER A 183 6.28 -30.15 -23.99
N ALA A 184 7.58 -30.29 -24.23
CA ALA A 184 8.60 -29.27 -23.95
C ALA A 184 9.56 -29.12 -25.14
N PRO A 185 9.27 -28.21 -26.09
CA PRO A 185 10.21 -27.87 -27.15
C PRO A 185 11.40 -27.07 -26.60
N VAL A 186 12.58 -27.39 -27.11
CA VAL A 186 13.84 -26.70 -26.81
C VAL A 186 14.49 -26.20 -28.09
N LEU A 187 15.14 -25.04 -28.01
CA LEU A 187 15.98 -24.48 -29.07
C LEU A 187 17.35 -24.15 -28.48
N LEU A 188 18.38 -24.80 -29.01
CA LEU A 188 19.78 -24.65 -28.61
C LEU A 188 20.48 -23.69 -29.57
N LEU A 189 21.20 -22.71 -29.01
CA LEU A 189 22.04 -21.79 -29.76
C LEU A 189 23.50 -22.02 -29.37
N SER A 190 24.38 -22.19 -30.37
CA SER A 190 25.82 -22.41 -30.18
C SER A 190 26.65 -21.46 -31.04
N GLY A 191 27.87 -21.12 -30.60
CA GLY A 191 28.79 -20.25 -31.35
C GLY A 191 29.17 -18.97 -30.57
N PRO A 192 29.57 -17.87 -31.26
CA PRO A 192 30.05 -16.64 -30.63
C PRO A 192 28.91 -15.74 -30.11
N LEU A 193 28.01 -16.34 -29.32
CA LEU A 193 26.85 -15.69 -28.72
C LEU A 193 27.15 -15.31 -27.27
N THR A 194 26.96 -14.04 -26.94
CA THR A 194 26.88 -13.54 -25.57
C THR A 194 25.41 -13.38 -25.20
N VAL A 195 25.03 -13.98 -24.08
CA VAL A 195 23.68 -13.90 -23.53
C VAL A 195 23.76 -13.14 -22.22
N SER A 196 22.88 -12.16 -22.05
CA SER A 196 22.68 -11.50 -20.76
C SER A 196 21.21 -11.55 -20.38
N CYS A 197 20.95 -11.79 -19.10
CA CYS A 197 19.61 -11.94 -18.57
C CYS A 197 19.36 -10.98 -17.41
N GLY A 198 18.11 -10.62 -17.21
CA GLY A 198 17.64 -9.88 -16.05
C GLY A 198 16.26 -10.36 -15.67
N VAL A 199 15.97 -10.37 -14.37
CA VAL A 199 14.67 -10.78 -13.82
C VAL A 199 14.30 -9.84 -12.70
N ALA A 200 13.06 -9.35 -12.72
CA ALA A 200 12.50 -8.58 -11.63
C ALA A 200 10.97 -8.65 -11.63
N SER A 201 10.37 -8.57 -10.44
CA SER A 201 8.92 -8.64 -10.25
C SER A 201 8.30 -7.29 -9.90
N GLY A 202 8.94 -6.49 -9.05
CA GLY A 202 8.35 -5.24 -8.53
C GLY A 202 7.49 -5.44 -7.28
N TRP A 203 7.14 -6.68 -6.90
CA TRP A 203 6.46 -6.96 -5.63
C TRP A 203 7.38 -6.73 -4.44
N LYS A 204 6.85 -6.08 -3.42
CA LYS A 204 7.57 -5.69 -2.21
C LYS A 204 7.09 -6.52 -1.01
N PRO A 205 7.99 -7.18 -0.28
CA PRO A 205 7.64 -7.88 0.94
C PRO A 205 7.10 -6.93 2.02
N ILE A 206 6.08 -7.37 2.74
CA ILE A 206 5.44 -6.66 3.84
C ILE A 206 5.27 -7.57 5.05
N GLY A 207 5.12 -6.95 6.23
CA GLY A 207 4.89 -7.70 7.46
C GLY A 207 6.12 -8.49 7.91
N GLN A 208 5.91 -9.45 8.82
CA GLN A 208 6.98 -10.31 9.32
C GLN A 208 7.04 -11.60 8.48
N PRO A 209 8.25 -12.13 8.18
CA PRO A 209 8.41 -13.45 7.59
C PRO A 209 7.74 -14.53 8.46
N GLY A 210 7.19 -15.54 7.81
CA GLY A 210 6.72 -16.78 8.44
C GLY A 210 7.49 -17.98 7.90
N VAL A 211 7.34 -19.13 8.55
CA VAL A 211 7.95 -20.40 8.11
C VAL A 211 6.87 -21.37 7.70
N VAL A 212 6.98 -21.95 6.51
CA VAL A 212 6.12 -23.06 6.09
C VAL A 212 6.43 -24.26 6.97
N THR A 213 5.48 -24.63 7.83
CA THR A 213 5.66 -25.71 8.83
C THR A 213 5.09 -27.04 8.36
N ARG A 214 4.17 -27.01 7.39
CA ARG A 214 3.66 -28.22 6.72
C ARG A 214 3.16 -27.90 5.31
N ALA A 215 3.66 -28.62 4.32
CA ALA A 215 3.21 -28.56 2.93
C ALA A 215 3.23 -29.95 2.27
N THR A 216 2.40 -30.15 1.25
CA THR A 216 2.40 -31.35 0.39
C THR A 216 2.29 -30.90 -1.06
N ALA A 217 3.37 -31.10 -1.83
CA ALA A 217 3.52 -30.54 -3.17
C ALA A 217 3.25 -29.01 -3.16
N ASN A 218 2.27 -28.56 -3.94
CA ASN A 218 1.89 -27.15 -4.06
C ASN A 218 0.83 -26.69 -3.05
N LEU A 219 0.39 -27.56 -2.13
CA LEU A 219 -0.54 -27.22 -1.06
C LEU A 219 0.21 -26.93 0.24
N VAL A 220 0.20 -25.66 0.65
CA VAL A 220 0.73 -25.25 1.95
C VAL A 220 -0.39 -25.31 2.98
N HIS A 221 -0.28 -26.25 3.91
CA HIS A 221 -1.28 -26.41 4.95
C HIS A 221 -1.04 -25.46 6.13
N GLU A 222 0.23 -25.30 6.54
CA GLU A 222 0.55 -24.53 7.75
C GLU A 222 1.75 -23.58 7.58
N ILE A 223 1.58 -22.36 8.08
CA ILE A 223 2.63 -21.35 8.25
C ILE A 223 2.66 -20.96 9.73
N ASP A 224 3.85 -21.00 10.34
CA ASP A 224 4.04 -20.76 11.78
C ASP A 224 3.13 -21.62 12.69
N HIS A 225 2.95 -22.90 12.33
CA HIS A 225 2.06 -23.85 13.04
C HIS A 225 0.60 -23.40 13.12
N GLN A 226 0.14 -22.57 12.18
CA GLN A 226 -1.24 -22.15 11.99
C GLN A 226 -1.69 -22.46 10.56
N PRO A 227 -3.00 -22.62 10.30
CA PRO A 227 -3.52 -22.77 8.94
C PRO A 227 -2.99 -21.66 8.02
N ALA A 228 -2.55 -22.00 6.80
CA ALA A 228 -1.91 -21.04 5.90
C ALA A 228 -2.76 -19.78 5.63
N ILE A 229 -4.09 -19.91 5.56
CA ILE A 229 -5.02 -18.78 5.43
C ILE A 229 -4.92 -17.77 6.58
N ALA A 230 -4.55 -18.21 7.79
CA ALA A 230 -4.39 -17.34 8.95
C ALA A 230 -3.22 -16.37 8.75
N TYR A 231 -2.18 -16.77 8.02
CA TYR A 231 -1.05 -15.90 7.68
C TYR A 231 -1.50 -14.70 6.81
N TYR A 232 -2.35 -14.93 5.80
CA TYR A 232 -2.93 -13.84 5.01
C TYR A 232 -3.81 -12.92 5.87
N ARG A 233 -4.72 -13.52 6.65
CA ARG A 233 -5.68 -12.76 7.47
C ARG A 233 -5.02 -11.92 8.56
N ARG A 234 -3.84 -12.33 9.03
CA ARG A 234 -3.01 -11.56 9.97
C ARG A 234 -2.64 -10.18 9.42
N PHE A 235 -2.33 -10.08 8.12
CA PHE A 235 -1.86 -8.84 7.50
C PHE A 235 -2.95 -8.10 6.72
N LEU A 236 -3.88 -8.84 6.11
CA LEU A 236 -4.90 -8.29 5.21
C LEU A 236 -6.29 -8.18 5.86
N GLY A 237 -6.44 -8.64 7.10
CA GLY A 237 -7.70 -8.64 7.83
C GLY A 237 -8.48 -9.96 7.72
N LYS A 238 -9.42 -10.18 8.64
CA LYS A 238 -10.08 -11.47 8.86
C LYS A 238 -10.87 -12.02 7.66
N HIS A 239 -11.27 -11.16 6.73
CA HIS A 239 -12.04 -11.52 5.53
C HIS A 239 -11.16 -11.73 4.29
N ALA A 240 -9.85 -11.51 4.41
CA ALA A 240 -8.94 -11.66 3.30
C ALA A 240 -8.91 -13.11 2.80
N GLN A 241 -8.81 -13.23 1.48
CA GLN A 241 -8.55 -14.48 0.78
C GLN A 241 -7.17 -14.39 0.11
N PRO A 242 -6.49 -15.52 -0.10
CA PRO A 242 -5.26 -15.55 -0.88
C PRO A 242 -5.62 -15.27 -2.33
N THR A 243 -4.88 -14.37 -2.96
CA THR A 243 -5.12 -13.94 -4.34
C THR A 243 -3.80 -13.86 -5.09
N GLY A 244 -3.85 -14.05 -6.41
CA GLY A 244 -2.64 -14.04 -7.25
C GLY A 244 -1.85 -12.73 -7.18
N ASP A 245 -2.53 -11.59 -6.95
CA ASP A 245 -1.89 -10.28 -6.75
C ASP A 245 -1.13 -10.15 -5.42
N ARG A 246 -1.31 -11.12 -4.50
CA ARG A 246 -0.64 -11.22 -3.19
C ARG A 246 0.18 -12.51 -3.10
N PRO A 247 1.20 -12.70 -3.95
CA PRO A 247 2.04 -13.87 -3.88
C PRO A 247 2.87 -13.85 -2.59
N LEU A 248 3.36 -15.03 -2.21
CA LEU A 248 4.39 -15.14 -1.17
C LEU A 248 5.76 -14.97 -1.82
N ALA A 249 6.58 -14.09 -1.26
CA ALA A 249 8.03 -14.11 -1.49
C ALA A 249 8.64 -15.30 -0.78
N LEU A 250 9.45 -16.06 -1.49
CA LEU A 250 10.28 -17.14 -0.96
C LEU A 250 11.62 -16.51 -0.56
N LEU A 251 12.04 -16.73 0.68
CA LEU A 251 13.26 -16.14 1.24
C LEU A 251 14.36 -17.20 1.40
N ASP A 252 15.59 -16.83 1.08
CA ASP A 252 16.76 -17.64 1.40
C ASP A 252 17.20 -17.47 2.87
N ALA A 253 18.28 -18.17 3.26
CA ALA A 253 18.83 -18.11 4.61
C ALA A 253 19.35 -16.73 5.02
N SER A 254 19.61 -15.83 4.07
CA SER A 254 20.02 -14.44 4.30
C SER A 254 18.82 -13.47 4.39
N GLY A 255 17.60 -13.95 4.11
CA GLY A 255 16.39 -13.16 4.05
C GLY A 255 16.18 -12.44 2.71
N GLN A 256 16.94 -12.78 1.67
CA GLN A 256 16.73 -12.23 0.33
C GLN A 256 15.61 -12.96 -0.40
N VAL A 257 14.84 -12.23 -1.20
CA VAL A 257 13.79 -12.79 -2.05
C VAL A 257 14.43 -13.55 -3.20
N VAL A 258 14.15 -14.85 -3.27
CA VAL A 258 14.67 -15.75 -4.32
C VAL A 258 13.60 -16.23 -5.29
N GLY A 259 12.36 -15.79 -5.09
CA GLY A 259 11.25 -16.11 -5.97
C GLY A 259 9.93 -15.65 -5.38
N LEU A 260 8.90 -15.67 -6.21
CA LEU A 260 7.51 -15.47 -5.80
C LEU A 260 6.72 -16.71 -6.13
N SER A 261 5.72 -17.02 -5.30
CA SER A 261 4.75 -18.07 -5.58
C SER A 261 3.35 -17.52 -5.34
N ALA A 262 2.55 -17.51 -6.40
CA ALA A 262 1.21 -16.94 -6.40
C ALA A 262 0.15 -18.01 -6.10
N PRO A 263 -0.84 -17.74 -5.23
CA PRO A 263 -1.96 -18.65 -5.05
C PRO A 263 -2.99 -18.46 -6.17
N PRO A 264 -3.54 -19.54 -6.77
CA PRO A 264 -4.61 -19.44 -7.77
C PRO A 264 -5.98 -19.10 -7.15
N GLY A 265 -6.03 -18.79 -5.84
CA GLY A 265 -7.25 -18.40 -5.12
C GLY A 265 -7.99 -19.53 -4.40
N SER A 266 -7.49 -20.77 -4.45
CA SER A 266 -8.12 -21.91 -3.78
C SER A 266 -7.64 -22.08 -2.34
N VAL A 267 -8.59 -22.24 -1.42
CA VAL A 267 -8.36 -22.61 -0.01
C VAL A 267 -9.09 -23.93 0.26
N ASP A 268 -8.43 -24.89 0.90
CA ASP A 268 -9.05 -26.15 1.31
C ASP A 268 -9.94 -25.98 2.55
N GLU A 269 -10.67 -27.03 2.94
CA GLU A 269 -11.57 -27.00 4.10
C GLU A 269 -10.85 -26.72 5.43
N ASP A 270 -9.57 -27.09 5.53
CA ASP A 270 -8.73 -26.94 6.73
C ASP A 270 -8.00 -25.58 6.76
N GLY A 271 -8.16 -24.75 5.72
CA GLY A 271 -7.50 -23.44 5.60
C GLY A 271 -6.09 -23.48 4.99
N GLY A 272 -5.72 -24.59 4.36
CA GLY A 272 -4.54 -24.71 3.50
C GLY A 272 -4.71 -23.93 2.20
N VAL A 273 -3.61 -23.40 1.66
CA VAL A 273 -3.60 -22.55 0.45
C VAL A 273 -2.76 -23.24 -0.61
N ALA A 274 -3.33 -23.40 -1.81
CA ALA A 274 -2.59 -23.92 -2.95
C ALA A 274 -1.79 -22.80 -3.63
N TYR A 275 -0.69 -23.17 -4.28
CA TYR A 275 0.20 -22.26 -4.98
C TYR A 275 0.53 -22.75 -6.39
N LEU A 276 0.97 -21.81 -7.24
CA LEU A 276 1.64 -22.11 -8.49
C LEU A 276 3.08 -22.53 -8.17
N GLY A 277 3.36 -23.83 -8.30
CA GLY A 277 4.62 -24.44 -7.91
C GLY A 277 4.67 -24.91 -6.46
N ASP A 278 5.67 -25.73 -6.15
CA ASP A 278 5.86 -26.32 -4.83
C ASP A 278 6.53 -25.33 -3.87
N ILE A 279 6.06 -25.29 -2.62
CA ILE A 279 6.71 -24.54 -1.55
C ILE A 279 7.16 -25.55 -0.46
N PRO A 280 8.46 -25.89 -0.39
CA PRO A 280 8.95 -26.88 0.56
C PRO A 280 8.69 -26.51 2.01
N THR A 281 8.51 -27.53 2.86
CA THR A 281 8.47 -27.35 4.31
C THR A 281 9.82 -26.83 4.82
N GLY A 282 9.79 -25.84 5.71
CA GLY A 282 10.97 -25.13 6.22
C GLY A 282 11.30 -23.85 5.46
N THR A 283 10.67 -23.60 4.31
CA THR A 283 10.87 -22.37 3.53
C THR A 283 10.38 -21.15 4.32
N GLN A 284 11.21 -20.11 4.40
CA GLN A 284 10.78 -18.81 4.89
C GLN A 284 9.99 -18.10 3.79
N VAL A 285 8.83 -17.58 4.16
CA VAL A 285 7.91 -16.90 3.25
C VAL A 285 7.49 -15.56 3.80
N GLN A 286 7.19 -14.62 2.91
CA GLN A 286 6.71 -13.31 3.30
C GLN A 286 5.63 -12.81 2.35
N LEU A 287 4.55 -12.23 2.88
CA LEU A 287 3.49 -11.66 2.06
C LEU A 287 4.03 -10.48 1.26
N THR A 288 3.59 -10.32 0.01
CA THR A 288 4.00 -9.20 -0.83
C THR A 288 2.82 -8.37 -1.32
N VAL A 289 3.11 -7.14 -1.74
CA VAL A 289 2.18 -6.24 -2.41
C VAL A 289 2.87 -5.53 -3.56
N ALA A 290 2.08 -5.13 -4.56
CA ALA A 290 2.52 -4.25 -5.63
C ALA A 290 1.34 -3.40 -6.10
N ASP A 291 1.61 -2.16 -6.50
CA ASP A 291 0.74 -1.40 -7.37
C ASP A 291 1.21 -1.47 -8.85
N ARG A 292 0.49 -0.81 -9.75
CA ARG A 292 0.81 -0.85 -11.19
C ARG A 292 2.15 -0.17 -11.51
N ASP A 293 2.55 0.84 -10.75
CA ASP A 293 3.83 1.52 -10.96
C ASP A 293 4.99 0.64 -10.49
N ASP A 294 4.81 -0.08 -9.37
CA ASP A 294 5.74 -1.10 -8.89
C ASP A 294 5.97 -2.20 -9.95
N ILE A 295 4.92 -2.65 -10.64
CA ILE A 295 5.04 -3.64 -11.71
C ILE A 295 5.93 -3.10 -12.84
N LEU A 296 5.65 -1.88 -13.31
CA LEU A 296 6.42 -1.25 -14.39
C LEU A 296 7.86 -0.94 -14.00
N ASP A 297 8.10 -0.58 -12.74
CA ASP A 297 9.44 -0.46 -12.16
C ASP A 297 10.16 -1.80 -12.18
N GLY A 298 9.47 -2.90 -11.87
CA GLY A 298 9.97 -4.26 -12.03
C GLY A 298 10.41 -4.55 -13.48
N SER A 299 9.58 -4.22 -14.47
CA SER A 299 9.92 -4.43 -15.88
C SER A 299 11.16 -3.62 -16.28
N ARG A 300 11.27 -2.35 -15.86
CA ARG A 300 12.48 -1.52 -16.06
C ARG A 300 13.71 -2.11 -15.38
N ALA A 301 13.58 -2.55 -14.13
CA ALA A 301 14.68 -3.12 -13.36
C ALA A 301 15.24 -4.39 -14.03
N SER A 302 14.37 -5.26 -14.54
CA SER A 302 14.77 -6.43 -15.33
C SER A 302 15.58 -6.04 -16.57
N ILE A 303 15.10 -5.05 -17.33
CA ILE A 303 15.78 -4.59 -18.56
C ILE A 303 17.14 -3.98 -18.23
N GLN A 304 17.19 -3.12 -17.21
CA GLN A 304 18.41 -2.47 -16.76
C GLN A 304 19.44 -3.47 -16.23
N ALA A 305 18.99 -4.49 -15.49
CA ALA A 305 19.85 -5.58 -15.03
C ALA A 305 20.45 -6.33 -16.22
N ALA A 306 19.64 -6.77 -17.18
CA ALA A 306 20.14 -7.46 -18.37
C ALA A 306 21.15 -6.59 -19.16
N ARG A 307 20.91 -5.28 -19.25
CA ARG A 307 21.84 -4.36 -19.93
C ARG A 307 23.16 -4.21 -19.15
N ALA A 308 23.10 -4.19 -17.82
CA ALA A 308 24.28 -4.00 -16.97
C ALA A 308 25.26 -5.19 -17.02
N ASN A 309 24.78 -6.42 -17.28
CA ASN A 309 25.65 -7.61 -17.30
C ASN A 309 26.28 -7.87 -18.67
N LEU A 310 25.89 -7.10 -19.70
CA LEU A 310 26.58 -7.16 -20.97
C LEU A 310 27.98 -6.55 -20.85
N PRO A 311 28.98 -7.08 -21.58
CA PRO A 311 30.30 -6.45 -21.65
C PRO A 311 30.19 -4.98 -22.08
N ALA A 312 31.00 -4.11 -21.47
CA ALA A 312 30.97 -2.68 -21.77
C ALA A 312 31.18 -2.43 -23.28
N GLY A 313 30.23 -1.72 -23.91
CA GLY A 313 30.25 -1.43 -25.34
C GLY A 313 29.78 -2.57 -26.25
N ALA A 314 29.29 -3.70 -25.69
CA ALA A 314 28.66 -4.75 -26.48
C ALA A 314 27.41 -4.22 -27.18
N ARG A 315 27.28 -4.53 -28.47
CA ARG A 315 26.06 -4.27 -29.25
C ARG A 315 24.96 -5.24 -28.81
N ILE A 316 23.74 -4.76 -28.70
CA ILE A 316 22.55 -5.61 -28.48
C ILE A 316 21.93 -5.88 -29.85
N ASP A 317 21.90 -7.15 -30.26
CA ASP A 317 21.36 -7.55 -31.55
C ASP A 317 19.87 -7.92 -31.47
N ALA A 318 19.40 -8.41 -30.32
CA ALA A 318 17.99 -8.68 -30.08
C ALA A 318 17.64 -8.79 -28.59
N GLY A 319 16.35 -8.60 -28.29
CA GLY A 319 15.75 -8.87 -26.98
C GLY A 319 14.65 -9.93 -27.03
N LEU A 320 14.62 -10.83 -26.04
CA LEU A 320 13.48 -11.71 -25.76
C LEU A 320 12.90 -11.35 -24.40
N PHE A 321 11.57 -11.25 -24.31
CA PHE A 321 10.86 -10.81 -23.12
C PHE A 321 9.78 -11.80 -22.72
N PHE A 322 9.82 -12.33 -21.50
CA PHE A 322 8.80 -13.23 -20.97
C PHE A 322 8.18 -12.59 -19.74
N SER A 323 6.87 -12.36 -19.77
CA SER A 323 6.14 -11.68 -18.70
C SER A 323 5.03 -12.57 -18.15
N CYS A 324 4.78 -12.50 -16.85
CA CYS A 324 3.69 -13.25 -16.26
C CYS A 324 2.32 -12.71 -16.68
N SER A 325 1.39 -13.63 -16.95
CA SER A 325 -0.02 -13.28 -17.19
C SER A 325 -0.64 -12.56 -15.99
N GLY A 326 -0.16 -12.82 -14.76
CA GLY A 326 -0.59 -12.10 -13.55
C GLY A 326 -0.25 -10.61 -13.60
N ARG A 327 0.93 -10.25 -14.13
CA ARG A 327 1.34 -8.86 -14.38
C ARG A 327 0.45 -8.18 -15.40
N LYS A 328 0.17 -8.85 -16.53
CA LYS A 328 -0.77 -8.36 -17.55
C LYS A 328 -2.13 -8.07 -16.94
N PHE A 329 -2.65 -8.98 -16.11
CA PHE A 329 -3.93 -8.81 -15.42
C PHE A 329 -3.91 -7.57 -14.50
N LEU A 330 -2.85 -7.38 -13.71
CA LEU A 330 -2.72 -6.25 -12.79
C LEU A 330 -2.57 -4.90 -13.50
N LEU A 331 -1.75 -4.85 -14.55
CA LEU A 331 -1.55 -3.66 -15.37
C LEU A 331 -2.84 -3.26 -16.10
N GLY A 332 -3.64 -4.25 -16.53
CA GLY A 332 -4.89 -4.03 -17.24
C GLY A 332 -4.66 -3.17 -18.49
N SER A 333 -5.33 -2.02 -18.57
CA SER A 333 -5.17 -1.08 -19.70
C SER A 333 -3.76 -0.49 -19.83
N ARG A 334 -2.90 -0.64 -18.82
CA ARG A 334 -1.52 -0.11 -18.80
C ARG A 334 -0.49 -1.13 -19.28
N VAL A 335 -0.88 -2.33 -19.72
CA VAL A 335 0.08 -3.37 -20.13
C VAL A 335 1.01 -2.92 -21.26
N ALA A 336 0.54 -2.07 -22.18
CA ALA A 336 1.36 -1.48 -23.24
C ALA A 336 2.50 -0.56 -22.72
N GLU A 337 2.47 -0.16 -21.44
CA GLU A 337 3.57 0.58 -20.83
C GLU A 337 4.82 -0.29 -20.60
N GLU A 338 4.69 -1.63 -20.53
CA GLU A 338 5.87 -2.53 -20.51
C GLU A 338 6.64 -2.46 -21.84
N GLU A 339 5.93 -2.41 -22.97
CA GLU A 339 6.54 -2.16 -24.28
C GLU A 339 7.23 -0.79 -24.32
N SER A 340 6.54 0.24 -23.80
CA SER A 340 7.11 1.59 -23.73
C SER A 340 8.41 1.61 -22.93
N ALA A 341 8.49 0.87 -21.82
CA ALA A 341 9.71 0.72 -21.03
C ALA A 341 10.84 0.04 -21.83
N ILE A 342 10.54 -1.02 -22.59
CA ILE A 342 11.52 -1.68 -23.47
C ILE A 342 12.09 -0.67 -24.46
N ARG A 343 11.24 0.07 -25.19
CA ARG A 343 11.70 1.02 -26.21
C ARG A 343 12.52 2.17 -25.65
N GLN A 344 12.22 2.61 -24.42
CA GLN A 344 12.96 3.67 -23.75
C GLN A 344 14.37 3.20 -23.34
N GLU A 345 14.49 1.98 -22.81
CA GLU A 345 15.77 1.45 -22.33
C GLU A 345 16.63 0.83 -23.44
N LEU A 346 15.99 0.32 -24.49
CA LEU A 346 16.61 -0.41 -25.60
C LEU A 346 16.09 0.13 -26.94
N PRO A 347 16.47 1.36 -27.34
CA PRO A 347 16.05 1.92 -28.61
C PRO A 347 16.62 1.11 -29.79
N GLU A 348 15.82 0.97 -30.84
CA GLU A 348 16.24 0.44 -32.16
C GLU A 348 16.68 -1.04 -32.22
N ILE A 349 16.38 -1.86 -31.21
CA ILE A 349 16.61 -3.31 -31.30
C ILE A 349 15.35 -4.08 -31.76
N PRO A 350 15.48 -5.17 -32.53
CA PRO A 350 14.39 -6.11 -32.73
C PRO A 350 14.12 -6.87 -31.43
N PHE A 351 12.84 -7.05 -31.08
CA PHE A 351 12.47 -7.86 -29.93
C PHE A 351 11.16 -8.60 -30.12
N THR A 352 11.03 -9.71 -29.40
CA THR A 352 9.80 -10.48 -29.29
C THR A 352 9.62 -10.96 -27.86
N GLY A 353 8.42 -11.41 -27.53
CA GLY A 353 8.09 -11.88 -26.21
C GLY A 353 6.64 -12.29 -26.12
N PHE A 354 6.26 -12.80 -24.95
CA PHE A 354 4.88 -13.14 -24.68
C PHE A 354 4.55 -13.16 -23.20
N TYR A 355 3.24 -13.20 -22.93
CA TYR A 355 2.66 -13.35 -21.60
C TYR A 355 2.28 -14.81 -21.36
N GLY A 356 2.87 -15.44 -20.33
CA GLY A 356 2.73 -16.86 -20.02
C GLY A 356 2.32 -17.14 -18.58
N TYR A 357 2.22 -18.41 -18.19
CA TYR A 357 1.87 -18.81 -16.80
C TYR A 357 3.06 -18.97 -15.86
N GLY A 358 4.23 -18.52 -16.30
CA GLY A 358 5.45 -18.55 -15.54
C GLY A 358 6.64 -18.36 -16.46
N GLU A 359 7.71 -17.84 -15.90
CA GLU A 359 8.87 -17.40 -16.63
C GLU A 359 10.10 -18.22 -16.22
N ILE A 360 11.02 -18.42 -17.14
CA ILE A 360 12.25 -19.18 -16.91
C ILE A 360 13.43 -18.26 -17.22
N GLY A 361 14.31 -18.08 -16.24
CA GLY A 361 15.51 -17.25 -16.38
C GLY A 361 16.35 -17.23 -15.10
N PRO A 362 17.60 -16.72 -15.15
CA PRO A 362 18.48 -16.61 -13.98
C PRO A 362 18.04 -15.51 -13.00
N LEU A 363 18.32 -15.67 -11.71
CA LEU A 363 17.79 -14.82 -10.62
C LEU A 363 18.34 -13.39 -10.56
N GLY A 364 19.45 -13.11 -11.25
CA GLY A 364 20.09 -11.80 -11.16
C GLY A 364 21.34 -11.68 -12.00
N ALA A 365 21.90 -10.47 -11.96
CA ALA A 365 23.03 -10.03 -12.74
C ALA A 365 24.27 -10.94 -12.70
N ASP A 366 24.54 -11.46 -11.50
CA ASP A 366 25.78 -12.15 -11.16
C ASP A 366 25.63 -13.69 -11.18
N ASP A 367 24.43 -14.20 -11.49
CA ASP A 367 24.10 -15.62 -11.44
C ASP A 367 23.47 -16.09 -12.77
N THR A 368 24.16 -15.84 -13.88
CA THR A 368 23.71 -16.26 -15.23
C THR A 368 23.66 -17.77 -15.41
N GLU A 369 24.24 -18.55 -14.49
CA GLU A 369 24.30 -20.01 -14.56
C GLU A 369 23.13 -20.69 -13.82
N SER A 370 22.49 -20.05 -12.82
CA SER A 370 21.35 -20.64 -12.10
C SER A 370 19.99 -20.17 -12.63
N SER A 371 19.58 -20.69 -13.79
CA SER A 371 18.18 -20.54 -14.24
C SER A 371 17.19 -21.10 -13.21
N ARG A 372 16.13 -20.35 -12.94
CA ARG A 372 15.01 -20.72 -12.07
C ARG A 372 13.66 -20.48 -12.76
N PHE A 373 12.63 -21.08 -12.18
CA PHE A 373 11.23 -20.84 -12.54
C PHE A 373 10.68 -19.72 -11.68
N HIS A 374 10.01 -18.77 -12.31
CA HIS A 374 9.49 -17.55 -11.69
C HIS A 374 7.98 -17.42 -11.90
N ASN A 375 7.33 -16.77 -10.94
CA ASN A 375 5.98 -16.25 -11.08
C ASN A 375 5.98 -14.75 -10.82
N GLU A 376 5.02 -14.04 -11.40
CA GLU A 376 4.85 -12.59 -11.23
C GLU A 376 6.09 -11.78 -11.62
N SER A 377 6.94 -12.34 -12.49
CA SER A 377 8.21 -11.74 -12.90
C SER A 377 8.21 -11.31 -14.35
N PHE A 378 9.11 -10.40 -14.67
CA PHE A 378 9.48 -10.02 -16.01
C PHE A 378 10.91 -10.51 -16.26
N VAL A 379 11.09 -11.36 -17.28
CA VAL A 379 12.40 -11.87 -17.69
C VAL A 379 12.82 -11.19 -18.97
N THR A 380 14.00 -10.57 -18.96
CA THR A 380 14.66 -9.98 -20.12
C THR A 380 15.86 -10.82 -20.52
N VAL A 381 15.96 -11.16 -21.80
CA VAL A 381 17.12 -11.84 -22.39
C VAL A 381 17.66 -10.97 -23.52
N LEU A 382 18.91 -10.56 -23.45
CA LEU A 382 19.60 -9.79 -24.46
C LEU A 382 20.64 -10.66 -25.16
N LEU A 383 20.59 -10.65 -26.49
CA LEU A 383 21.48 -11.41 -27.35
C LEU A 383 22.47 -10.46 -28.02
N SER A 384 23.75 -10.82 -27.98
CA SER A 384 24.84 -10.09 -28.62
C SER A 384 25.78 -11.07 -29.32
N CYS A 385 26.11 -10.82 -30.58
CA CYS A 385 27.07 -11.58 -31.35
C CYS A 385 28.23 -10.68 -31.76
N ALA A 386 29.47 -11.11 -31.50
CA ALA A 386 30.64 -10.36 -31.92
C ALA A 386 30.86 -10.48 -33.43
N ASP A 387 30.63 -9.41 -34.19
CA ASP A 387 31.03 -9.31 -35.61
C ASP A 387 31.92 -8.08 -35.82
N ALA A 388 33.01 -8.26 -36.58
CA ALA A 388 33.90 -7.21 -37.05
C ALA A 388 33.21 -6.39 -38.18
N GLU A 389 33.21 -5.06 -38.01
CA GLU A 389 32.92 -4.01 -39.00
C GLU A 389 31.52 -3.95 -39.69
N SER A 390 30.81 -2.88 -39.34
CA SER A 390 29.85 -2.04 -40.10
C SER A 390 28.77 -2.67 -40.99
N ALA A 391 27.50 -2.34 -40.70
CA ALA A 391 26.76 -1.27 -41.39
C ALA A 391 25.31 -1.20 -40.86
N VAL A 392 24.91 -0.02 -40.38
CA VAL A 392 23.53 0.32 -40.05
C VAL A 392 22.77 0.50 -41.36
N ALA A 393 21.81 -0.38 -41.65
CA ALA A 393 20.82 -0.14 -42.68
C ALA A 393 19.50 0.21 -41.99
N GLN A 394 19.15 1.50 -42.00
CA GLN A 394 17.81 1.99 -41.70
C GLN A 394 16.84 1.44 -42.73
N SER A 395 15.81 0.71 -42.29
CA SER A 395 14.62 0.46 -43.11
C SER A 395 13.42 1.12 -42.46
N ASP A 396 13.12 2.35 -42.89
CA ASP A 396 11.78 2.92 -42.75
C ASP A 396 10.84 2.11 -43.64
N VAL A 397 10.09 1.19 -43.03
CA VAL A 397 9.00 0.48 -43.71
C VAL A 397 7.69 1.09 -43.22
N ALA A 398 7.12 1.96 -44.05
CA ALA A 398 5.71 2.34 -43.93
C ALA A 398 4.82 1.08 -44.11
N PRO A 399 3.71 0.94 -43.37
CA PRO A 399 2.86 -0.24 -43.45
C PRO A 399 2.29 -0.38 -44.87
N ALA A 400 2.62 -1.47 -45.55
CA ALA A 400 2.00 -1.84 -46.81
C ALA A 400 0.55 -2.30 -46.54
N GLN A 401 -0.41 -1.57 -47.09
CA GLN A 401 -1.81 -2.02 -47.15
C GLN A 401 -1.93 -3.05 -48.27
N ALA A 402 -2.08 -4.33 -47.89
CA ALA A 402 -2.45 -5.40 -48.82
C ALA A 402 -3.94 -5.28 -49.22
N PRO A 403 -4.32 -5.70 -50.44
CA PRO A 403 -5.70 -5.62 -50.91
C PRO A 403 -6.60 -6.54 -50.09
N GLU A 404 -7.76 -6.03 -49.68
CA GLU A 404 -8.82 -6.80 -49.04
C GLU A 404 -9.50 -7.69 -50.08
N GLU A 405 -9.21 -9.00 -50.07
CA GLU A 405 -10.11 -9.99 -50.67
C GLU A 405 -11.18 -10.38 -49.64
N GLU A 406 -12.44 -10.43 -50.08
CA GLU A 406 -13.60 -10.65 -49.21
C GLU A 406 -13.61 -12.05 -48.59
N GLU A 407 -13.36 -12.11 -47.27
CA GLU A 407 -13.44 -13.31 -46.44
C GLU A 407 -14.84 -13.98 -46.46
N PRO A 408 -14.92 -15.32 -46.33
CA PRO A 408 -16.19 -16.02 -46.12
C PRO A 408 -16.85 -15.59 -44.79
N LEU A 409 -18.01 -14.96 -44.90
CA LEU A 409 -18.81 -14.38 -43.80
C LEU A 409 -18.94 -15.28 -42.54
N ALA A 410 -19.05 -16.60 -42.71
CA ALA A 410 -19.20 -17.56 -41.63
C ALA A 410 -17.99 -17.59 -40.66
N ARG A 411 -16.77 -17.37 -41.17
CA ARG A 411 -15.55 -17.41 -40.34
C ARG A 411 -15.39 -16.11 -39.54
N ARG A 412 -15.68 -14.95 -40.14
CA ARG A 412 -15.73 -13.65 -39.43
C ARG A 412 -16.70 -13.66 -38.25
N VAL A 413 -17.87 -14.26 -38.44
CA VAL A 413 -18.88 -14.40 -37.38
C VAL A 413 -18.32 -15.19 -36.19
N ALA A 414 -17.69 -16.34 -36.42
CA ALA A 414 -17.13 -17.16 -35.33
C ALA A 414 -16.07 -16.43 -34.48
N ILE A 415 -15.23 -15.58 -35.11
CA ILE A 415 -14.24 -14.79 -34.35
C ILE A 415 -14.88 -13.62 -33.61
N LEU A 416 -15.83 -12.90 -34.21
CA LEU A 416 -16.58 -11.85 -33.51
C LEU A 416 -17.35 -12.42 -32.31
N GLU A 417 -17.95 -13.60 -32.45
CA GLU A 417 -18.58 -14.34 -31.35
C GLU A 417 -17.58 -14.65 -30.22
N SER A 418 -16.35 -15.05 -30.56
CA SER A 418 -15.31 -15.30 -29.55
C SER A 418 -14.84 -14.02 -28.84
N LYS A 419 -14.66 -12.90 -29.57
CA LYS A 419 -14.34 -11.59 -28.97
C LYS A 419 -15.48 -11.10 -28.07
N LEU A 420 -16.72 -11.29 -28.50
CA LEU A 420 -17.90 -10.98 -27.71
C LEU A 420 -17.94 -11.84 -26.44
N ALA A 421 -17.76 -13.16 -26.53
CA ALA A 421 -17.73 -14.06 -25.38
C ALA A 421 -16.64 -13.67 -24.37
N ARG A 422 -15.47 -13.21 -24.84
CA ARG A 422 -14.43 -12.66 -23.96
C ARG A 422 -14.85 -11.35 -23.29
N SER A 423 -15.44 -10.43 -24.04
CA SER A 423 -15.98 -9.17 -23.50
C SER A 423 -17.06 -9.42 -22.45
N GLU A 424 -17.94 -10.39 -22.69
CA GLU A 424 -18.97 -10.81 -21.74
C GLU A 424 -18.38 -11.42 -20.46
N ARG A 425 -17.34 -12.26 -20.57
CA ARG A 425 -16.60 -12.78 -19.40
C ARG A 425 -15.99 -11.65 -18.57
N HIS A 426 -15.35 -10.66 -19.21
CA HIS A 426 -14.82 -9.50 -18.49
C HIS A 426 -15.93 -8.68 -17.81
N ARG A 427 -17.07 -8.48 -18.48
CA ARG A 427 -18.22 -7.78 -17.87
C ARG A 427 -18.71 -8.50 -16.62
N LEU A 428 -18.89 -9.82 -16.69
CA LEU A 428 -19.33 -10.64 -15.55
C LEU A 428 -18.31 -10.61 -14.40
N LEU A 429 -17.00 -10.67 -14.71
CA LEU A 429 -15.95 -10.54 -13.69
C LEU A 429 -15.98 -9.17 -13.01
N LEU A 430 -16.19 -8.09 -13.78
CA LEU A 430 -16.32 -6.73 -13.22
C LEU A 430 -17.56 -6.60 -12.32
N GLU A 431 -18.67 -7.24 -12.68
CA GLU A 431 -19.88 -7.31 -11.85
C GLU A 431 -19.60 -8.05 -10.54
N GLN A 432 -18.94 -9.22 -10.59
CA GLN A 432 -18.54 -9.97 -9.40
C GLN A 432 -17.57 -9.20 -8.49
N LEU A 433 -16.55 -8.55 -9.06
CA LEU A 433 -15.59 -7.73 -8.32
C LEU A 433 -16.28 -6.56 -7.62
N LYS A 434 -17.26 -5.94 -8.29
CA LYS A 434 -18.06 -4.88 -7.71
C LYS A 434 -18.87 -5.39 -6.52
N ASP A 435 -19.58 -6.51 -6.68
CA ASP A 435 -20.39 -7.10 -5.60
C ASP A 435 -19.51 -7.51 -4.40
N GLN A 436 -18.32 -8.06 -4.64
CA GLN A 436 -17.35 -8.38 -3.60
C GLN A 436 -16.82 -7.14 -2.88
N THR A 437 -16.52 -6.08 -3.63
CA THR A 437 -16.05 -4.80 -3.07
C THR A 437 -17.13 -4.17 -2.20
N ASP A 438 -18.39 -4.19 -2.66
CA ASP A 438 -19.53 -3.67 -1.91
C ASP A 438 -19.77 -4.47 -0.62
N ALA A 439 -19.67 -5.80 -0.66
CA ALA A 439 -19.76 -6.66 0.53
C ALA A 439 -18.61 -6.39 1.52
N LEU A 440 -17.39 -6.21 1.03
CA LEU A 440 -16.24 -5.88 1.88
C LEU A 440 -16.42 -4.51 2.55
N HIS A 441 -16.87 -3.50 1.79
CA HIS A 441 -17.16 -2.18 2.33
C HIS A 441 -18.24 -2.23 3.42
N GLN A 442 -19.30 -3.01 3.23
CA GLN A 442 -20.34 -3.18 4.26
C GLN A 442 -19.79 -3.78 5.55
N ASN A 443 -18.91 -4.79 5.46
CA ASN A 443 -18.27 -5.38 6.64
C ASN A 443 -17.40 -4.37 7.39
N VAL A 444 -16.57 -3.60 6.67
CA VAL A 444 -15.68 -2.59 7.26
C VAL A 444 -16.49 -1.46 7.94
N ILE A 445 -17.56 -0.99 7.29
CA ILE A 445 -18.45 0.03 7.87
C ILE A 445 -19.09 -0.49 9.15
N GLY A 446 -19.61 -1.73 9.16
CA GLY A 446 -20.24 -2.31 10.34
C GLY A 446 -19.29 -2.42 11.55
N GLU A 447 -18.02 -2.81 11.32
CA GLU A 447 -17.01 -2.86 12.38
C GLU A 447 -16.63 -1.48 12.93
N LEU A 448 -16.53 -0.50 12.04
CA LEU A 448 -16.21 0.87 12.42
C LEU A 448 -17.33 1.48 13.27
N GLU A 449 -18.59 1.25 12.87
CA GLU A 449 -19.77 1.69 13.62
C GLU A 449 -19.81 1.07 15.01
N GLU A 450 -19.56 -0.23 15.13
CA GLU A 450 -19.56 -0.93 16.41
C GLU A 450 -18.42 -0.45 17.33
N THR A 451 -17.22 -0.29 16.78
CA THR A 451 -16.05 0.22 17.53
C THR A 451 -16.32 1.65 18.03
N ASN A 452 -16.85 2.52 17.16
CA ASN A 452 -17.22 3.89 17.54
C ASN A 452 -18.32 3.91 18.61
N ARG A 453 -19.31 3.02 18.52
CA ARG A 453 -20.36 2.89 19.52
C ARG A 453 -19.78 2.57 20.90
N ILE A 454 -18.90 1.57 20.98
CA ILE A 454 -18.24 1.15 22.23
C ILE A 454 -17.41 2.31 22.85
N ILE A 455 -16.65 3.02 22.02
CA ILE A 455 -15.84 4.16 22.44
C ILE A 455 -16.74 5.28 22.99
N LEU A 456 -17.80 5.65 22.27
CA LEU A 456 -18.73 6.72 22.67
C LEU A 456 -19.49 6.38 23.96
N GLU A 457 -19.90 5.13 24.15
CA GLU A 457 -20.54 4.68 25.40
C GLU A 457 -19.61 4.85 26.61
N SER A 458 -18.33 4.52 26.43
CA SER A 458 -17.30 4.68 27.47
C SER A 458 -17.06 6.15 27.83
N ILE A 459 -16.99 7.03 26.81
CA ILE A 459 -16.82 8.47 27.03
C ILE A 459 -18.06 9.10 27.69
N ARG A 460 -19.27 8.70 27.28
CA ARG A 460 -20.53 9.14 27.94
C ARG A 460 -20.57 8.73 29.41
N TYR A 461 -20.06 7.54 29.74
CA TYR A 461 -19.94 7.12 31.14
C TYR A 461 -18.96 8.02 31.91
N ALA A 462 -17.78 8.31 31.36
CA ALA A 462 -16.82 9.25 31.97
C ALA A 462 -17.43 10.65 32.17
N SER A 463 -18.21 11.15 31.21
CA SER A 463 -18.92 12.43 31.31
C SER A 463 -19.89 12.49 32.50
N ARG A 464 -20.61 11.40 32.76
CA ARG A 464 -21.49 11.31 33.95
C ARG A 464 -20.70 11.41 35.25
N ILE A 465 -19.53 10.76 35.32
CA ILE A 465 -18.65 10.81 36.51
C ILE A 465 -18.14 12.23 36.72
N GLN A 466 -17.59 12.87 35.67
CA GLN A 466 -17.06 14.22 35.77
C GLN A 466 -18.13 15.23 36.21
N ARG A 467 -19.32 15.18 35.62
CA ARG A 467 -20.44 16.06 35.99
C ARG A 467 -20.91 15.88 37.43
N ALA A 468 -20.85 14.65 37.96
CA ALA A 468 -21.25 14.37 39.34
C ALA A 468 -20.30 14.97 40.39
N ILE A 469 -19.09 15.35 39.99
CA ILE A 469 -18.06 15.90 40.88
C ILE A 469 -18.07 17.43 40.87
N LEU A 470 -18.60 18.05 39.81
CA LEU A 470 -18.78 19.49 39.76
C LEU A 470 -19.81 19.96 40.81
N PRO A 471 -19.62 21.14 41.43
CA PRO A 471 -20.56 21.68 42.41
C PRO A 471 -21.96 21.86 41.83
N ASP A 472 -22.99 21.64 42.65
CA ASP A 472 -24.37 21.95 42.28
C ASP A 472 -24.51 23.48 42.06
N PRO A 473 -24.97 23.93 40.87
CA PRO A 473 -25.24 25.34 40.60
C PRO A 473 -26.20 25.99 41.62
N ALA A 474 -27.10 25.22 42.24
CA ALA A 474 -27.99 25.72 43.29
C ALA A 474 -27.21 26.27 44.50
N PHE A 475 -26.02 25.76 44.78
CA PHE A 475 -25.17 26.21 45.86
C PHE A 475 -24.57 27.61 45.60
N PHE A 476 -24.31 27.95 44.33
CA PHE A 476 -23.85 29.29 43.96
C PHE A 476 -24.93 30.36 44.16
N HIS A 477 -26.19 30.03 43.88
CA HIS A 477 -27.32 30.96 44.06
C HIS A 477 -27.53 31.33 45.54
N GLN A 478 -27.11 30.48 46.48
CA GLN A 478 -27.20 30.79 47.91
C GLN A 478 -26.17 31.84 48.35
N THR A 479 -25.03 31.93 47.65
CA THR A 479 -23.96 32.89 47.95
C THR A 479 -24.10 34.18 47.14
N PHE A 480 -24.47 34.09 45.86
CA PHE A 480 -24.61 35.23 44.96
C PHE A 480 -25.97 35.22 44.26
N ALA A 481 -26.76 36.25 44.51
CA ALA A 481 -28.07 36.40 43.87
C ALA A 481 -27.96 36.66 42.35
N ASP A 482 -26.91 37.36 41.90
CA ASP A 482 -26.65 37.64 40.47
C ASP A 482 -25.28 37.08 40.06
N HIS A 483 -25.28 35.90 39.42
CA HIS A 483 -24.08 35.19 38.99
C HIS A 483 -24.26 34.42 37.67
N LEU A 484 -23.16 34.01 37.06
CA LEU A 484 -23.10 33.13 35.90
C LEU A 484 -22.03 32.07 36.05
N ILE A 485 -22.32 30.89 35.49
CA ILE A 485 -21.38 29.80 35.26
C ILE A 485 -21.58 29.31 33.84
N LEU A 486 -20.56 29.50 33.01
CA LEU A 486 -20.39 28.88 31.71
C LEU A 486 -19.34 27.79 31.87
N TRP A 487 -19.67 26.56 31.48
CA TRP A 487 -18.75 25.42 31.47
C TRP A 487 -19.16 24.53 30.29
N GLU A 488 -18.36 24.58 29.24
CA GLU A 488 -18.58 23.88 27.98
C GLU A 488 -17.31 23.10 27.62
N PRO A 489 -17.25 21.79 27.91
CA PRO A 489 -16.13 20.99 27.46
C PRO A 489 -16.10 20.94 25.93
N ARG A 490 -14.90 20.84 25.36
CA ARG A 490 -14.66 20.72 23.92
C ARG A 490 -15.26 19.43 23.37
N ASP A 491 -15.03 18.34 24.09
CA ASP A 491 -15.56 17.01 23.81
C ASP A 491 -16.75 16.72 24.75
N LEU A 492 -17.07 15.45 25.00
CA LEU A 492 -18.08 15.08 26.02
C LEU A 492 -17.57 15.28 27.47
N VAL A 493 -16.25 15.41 27.64
CA VAL A 493 -15.50 15.64 28.88
C VAL A 493 -14.36 16.62 28.61
N GLY A 494 -13.89 17.32 29.65
CA GLY A 494 -12.86 18.37 29.51
C GLY A 494 -11.84 18.43 30.66
N GLY A 495 -10.80 19.24 30.53
CA GLY A 495 -9.81 19.61 31.55
C GLY A 495 -10.22 20.78 32.44
N ASP A 496 -11.25 21.53 32.07
CA ASP A 496 -11.78 22.63 32.90
C ASP A 496 -12.57 22.12 34.12
N ILE A 497 -12.36 22.74 35.28
CA ILE A 497 -13.07 22.48 36.53
C ILE A 497 -13.45 23.78 37.24
N TYR A 498 -14.66 23.83 37.81
CA TYR A 498 -15.03 24.85 38.78
C TYR A 498 -15.36 24.24 40.13
N TRP A 499 -15.14 25.00 41.19
CA TRP A 499 -15.36 24.56 42.57
C TRP A 499 -15.90 25.70 43.44
N HIS A 500 -16.83 25.39 44.35
CA HIS A 500 -17.35 26.36 45.31
C HIS A 500 -17.86 25.69 46.57
N ARG A 501 -17.35 26.10 47.74
CA ARG A 501 -17.81 25.64 49.06
C ARG A 501 -17.59 26.71 50.15
N PRO A 502 -18.30 26.62 51.30
CA PRO A 502 -17.99 27.41 52.48
C PRO A 502 -16.61 27.06 53.01
N TRP A 503 -15.90 28.05 53.52
CA TRP A 503 -14.59 27.88 54.15
C TRP A 503 -14.44 28.90 55.29
N GLY A 504 -14.56 28.45 56.54
CA GLY A 504 -14.62 29.37 57.69
C GLY A 504 -15.88 30.21 57.69
N ASP A 505 -15.73 31.53 57.82
CA ASP A 505 -16.83 32.52 57.81
C ASP A 505 -17.08 33.12 56.42
N GLY A 506 -16.47 32.55 55.38
CA GLY A 506 -16.60 32.97 54.00
C GLY A 506 -16.77 31.81 53.02
N HIS A 507 -16.59 32.09 51.74
CA HIS A 507 -16.76 31.16 50.64
C HIS A 507 -15.51 31.13 49.76
N LEU A 508 -15.09 29.92 49.36
CA LEU A 508 -14.03 29.72 48.39
C LEU A 508 -14.64 29.38 47.03
N MET A 509 -14.25 30.11 46.01
CA MET A 509 -14.57 29.84 44.60
C MET A 509 -13.28 29.57 43.82
N VAL A 510 -13.34 28.63 42.91
CA VAL A 510 -12.21 28.22 42.08
C VAL A 510 -12.68 28.00 40.65
N LEU A 511 -11.88 28.47 39.70
CA LEU A 511 -11.93 28.02 38.31
C LEU A 511 -10.52 27.56 37.93
N GLY A 512 -10.42 26.40 37.30
CA GLY A 512 -9.16 25.85 36.85
C GLY A 512 -9.28 25.18 35.50
N ASP A 513 -8.15 25.14 34.82
CA ASP A 513 -7.93 24.62 33.48
C ASP A 513 -6.76 23.65 33.59
N CYS A 514 -7.06 22.36 33.49
CA CYS A 514 -6.06 21.30 33.62
C CYS A 514 -5.40 21.00 32.28
N THR A 515 -4.16 20.51 32.32
CA THR A 515 -3.44 20.12 31.11
C THR A 515 -4.22 19.10 30.29
N GLY A 516 -4.43 19.43 29.02
CA GLY A 516 -5.12 18.60 28.05
C GLY A 516 -6.64 18.67 28.15
N HIS A 517 -7.30 18.23 27.08
CA HIS A 517 -8.77 18.20 26.94
C HIS A 517 -9.25 16.76 26.75
N GLY A 518 -10.56 16.53 26.74
CA GLY A 518 -11.11 15.18 26.54
C GLY A 518 -10.82 14.27 27.75
N ILE A 519 -10.54 12.98 27.51
CA ILE A 519 -10.36 11.98 28.58
C ILE A 519 -9.17 12.31 29.51
N PRO A 520 -7.96 12.65 29.01
CA PRO A 520 -6.83 12.99 29.89
C PRO A 520 -7.11 14.19 30.79
N GLY A 521 -7.66 15.27 30.23
CA GLY A 521 -8.09 16.45 30.99
C GLY A 521 -9.12 16.11 32.07
N ALA A 522 -10.08 15.24 31.75
CA ALA A 522 -11.08 14.80 32.71
C ALA A 522 -10.47 14.09 33.92
N PHE A 523 -9.48 13.22 33.73
CA PHE A 523 -8.76 12.59 34.85
C PHE A 523 -8.05 13.64 35.70
N MET A 524 -7.45 14.66 35.09
CA MET A 524 -6.84 15.74 35.83
C MET A 524 -7.86 16.52 36.66
N THR A 525 -9.06 16.80 36.16
CA THR A 525 -10.11 17.44 36.98
C THR A 525 -10.46 16.64 38.24
N LEU A 526 -10.46 15.30 38.17
CA LEU A 526 -10.71 14.43 39.32
C LEU A 526 -9.59 14.52 40.36
N ILE A 527 -8.33 14.51 39.90
CA ILE A 527 -7.15 14.66 40.75
C ILE A 527 -7.15 16.03 41.41
N THR A 528 -7.45 17.09 40.65
CA THR A 528 -7.59 18.47 41.13
C THR A 528 -8.65 18.58 42.21
N ASN A 529 -9.83 18.01 41.99
CA ASN A 529 -10.90 18.04 42.99
C ASN A 529 -10.47 17.34 44.28
N GLY A 530 -9.85 16.15 44.19
CA GLY A 530 -9.33 15.42 45.35
C GLY A 530 -8.22 16.17 46.09
N ALA A 531 -7.32 16.85 45.35
CA ALA A 531 -6.25 17.66 45.92
C ALA A 531 -6.81 18.87 46.67
N LEU A 532 -7.82 19.56 46.12
CA LEU A 532 -8.49 20.69 46.74
C LEU A 532 -9.27 20.25 48.00
N ASP A 533 -10.04 19.16 47.93
CA ASP A 533 -10.78 18.59 49.06
C ASP A 533 -9.87 18.16 50.22
N ARG A 534 -8.63 17.77 49.92
CA ARG A 534 -7.62 17.46 50.93
C ARG A 534 -7.00 18.72 51.51
N ALA A 535 -6.50 19.62 50.66
CA ALA A 535 -5.77 20.80 51.08
C ALA A 535 -6.64 21.75 51.94
N ILE A 536 -7.93 21.89 51.60
CA ILE A 536 -8.83 22.80 52.31
C ILE A 536 -9.06 22.42 53.79
N LYS A 537 -8.83 21.15 54.16
CA LYS A 537 -8.97 20.66 55.54
C LYS A 537 -7.76 21.01 56.41
N GLU A 538 -6.60 21.23 55.80
CA GLU A 538 -5.33 21.46 56.50
C GLU A 538 -4.95 22.95 56.56
N VAL A 539 -5.52 23.77 55.68
CA VAL A 539 -5.23 25.21 55.57
C VAL A 539 -6.33 26.06 56.22
N ALA A 540 -5.92 27.08 56.98
CA ALA A 540 -6.85 27.99 57.63
C ALA A 540 -7.59 28.89 56.61
N PRO A 541 -8.88 29.20 56.84
CA PRO A 541 -9.69 30.07 55.96
C PRO A 541 -9.02 31.39 55.58
N GLY A 542 -9.17 31.79 54.31
CA GLY A 542 -8.62 33.02 53.77
C GLY A 542 -7.13 32.98 53.39
N GLN A 543 -6.44 31.85 53.58
CA GLN A 543 -5.05 31.67 53.14
C GLN A 543 -4.97 31.03 51.74
N THR A 544 -5.53 31.69 50.72
CA THR A 544 -5.63 31.18 49.34
C THR A 544 -4.28 30.81 48.73
N GLN A 545 -3.24 31.59 49.01
CA GLN A 545 -1.88 31.33 48.58
C GLN A 545 -1.28 30.05 49.18
N ARG A 546 -1.64 29.74 50.44
CA ARG A 546 -1.18 28.53 51.11
C ARG A 546 -1.94 27.31 50.59
N LEU A 547 -3.25 27.46 50.38
CA LEU A 547 -4.09 26.42 49.78
C LEU A 547 -3.57 26.02 48.40
N MET A 548 -3.22 27.00 47.56
CA MET A 548 -2.63 26.78 46.24
C MET A 548 -1.27 26.07 46.31
N ALA A 549 -0.40 26.44 47.25
CA ALA A 549 0.89 25.77 47.46
C ALA A 549 0.73 24.32 47.96
N ASP A 550 -0.25 24.05 48.82
CA ASP A 550 -0.58 22.70 49.29
C ASP A 550 -1.13 21.84 48.13
N MET A 551 -2.02 22.38 47.30
CA MET A 551 -2.51 21.72 46.08
C MET A 551 -1.36 21.37 45.12
N HIS A 552 -0.45 22.31 44.86
CA HIS A 552 0.72 22.09 44.01
C HIS A 552 1.51 20.86 44.44
N ARG A 553 1.81 20.76 45.74
CA ARG A 553 2.53 19.62 46.33
C ARG A 553 1.75 18.31 46.27
N ILE A 554 0.44 18.35 46.48
CA ILE A 554 -0.40 17.15 46.42
C ILE A 554 -0.44 16.61 44.99
N VAL A 555 -0.67 17.47 44.00
CA VAL A 555 -0.74 17.08 42.58
C VAL A 555 0.59 16.51 42.11
N GLN A 556 1.72 17.17 42.43
CA GLN A 556 3.05 16.65 42.12
C GLN A 556 3.26 15.24 42.69
N ARG A 557 2.88 15.02 43.96
CA ARG A 557 3.05 13.72 44.61
C ARG A 557 2.13 12.64 44.04
N VAL A 558 0.88 12.97 43.74
CA VAL A 558 -0.10 12.02 43.16
C VAL A 558 0.37 11.55 41.78
N LEU A 559 0.88 12.47 40.96
CA LEU A 559 1.41 12.18 39.62
C LEU A 559 2.88 11.74 39.64
N LYS A 560 3.50 11.61 40.82
CA LYS A 560 4.92 11.24 41.02
C LYS A 560 5.90 12.18 40.29
N GLN A 561 5.51 13.42 40.08
CA GLN A 561 6.30 14.46 39.41
C GLN A 561 7.36 15.07 40.34
N ASP A 562 7.30 14.75 41.63
CA ASP A 562 8.35 15.02 42.62
C ASP A 562 9.52 14.02 42.56
N LEU A 563 9.38 12.91 41.82
CA LEU A 563 10.41 11.89 41.64
C LEU A 563 11.21 12.09 40.34
N ALA A 564 12.50 11.75 40.36
CA ALA A 564 13.37 11.88 39.19
C ALA A 564 12.93 11.00 37.99
N GLN A 565 12.22 9.90 38.23
CA GLN A 565 11.72 8.95 37.23
C GLN A 565 10.22 9.11 36.91
N GLY A 566 9.56 10.20 37.32
CA GLY A 566 8.16 10.45 36.94
C GLY A 566 8.02 10.64 35.42
N GLU A 567 6.96 10.07 34.82
CA GLU A 567 6.70 10.14 33.37
C GLU A 567 5.70 11.24 32.96
N SER A 568 4.91 11.76 33.90
CA SER A 568 3.91 12.80 33.67
C SER A 568 4.51 14.21 33.88
N ASP A 569 4.01 15.19 33.10
CA ASP A 569 4.24 16.63 33.31
C ASP A 569 2.90 17.37 33.18
N ASP A 570 1.87 16.80 33.78
CA ASP A 570 0.52 17.33 33.79
C ASP A 570 0.31 18.23 35.01
N GLY A 571 -0.48 19.28 34.83
CA GLY A 571 -0.74 20.27 35.84
C GLY A 571 -2.06 20.99 35.60
N MET A 572 -2.15 22.19 36.15
CA MET A 572 -3.31 23.06 35.93
C MET A 572 -2.95 24.53 36.09
N GLU A 573 -3.72 25.37 35.42
CA GLU A 573 -3.84 26.80 35.66
C GLU A 573 -5.11 27.02 36.48
N LEU A 574 -5.08 27.90 37.48
CA LEU A 574 -6.18 27.97 38.43
C LEU A 574 -6.27 29.32 39.14
N GLY A 575 -7.47 29.88 39.21
CA GLY A 575 -7.81 31.08 39.96
C GLY A 575 -8.69 30.77 41.16
N MET A 576 -8.33 31.29 42.34
CA MET A 576 -9.09 31.16 43.58
C MET A 576 -9.56 32.52 44.09
N LEU A 577 -10.81 32.60 44.52
CA LEU A 577 -11.39 33.75 45.21
C LEU A 577 -11.95 33.31 46.56
N TYR A 578 -11.45 33.93 47.64
CA TYR A 578 -12.07 33.82 48.96
C TYR A 578 -12.86 35.07 49.26
N LEU A 579 -14.15 34.93 49.54
CA LEU A 579 -15.05 36.02 49.86
C LEU A 579 -15.52 35.90 51.30
N GLN A 580 -15.27 36.92 52.12
CA GLN A 580 -15.68 36.98 53.51
C GLN A 580 -16.77 38.04 53.69
N PRO A 581 -18.06 37.65 53.80
CA PRO A 581 -19.17 38.59 53.86
C PRO A 581 -19.12 39.53 55.08
N SER A 582 -18.67 39.02 56.23
CA SER A 582 -18.60 39.74 57.51
C SER A 582 -17.70 40.97 57.47
N SER A 583 -16.62 40.92 56.68
CA SER A 583 -15.60 41.98 56.58
C SER A 583 -15.54 42.64 55.20
N ARG A 584 -16.43 42.26 54.27
CA ARG A 584 -16.39 42.63 52.83
C ARG A 584 -15.01 42.41 52.20
N ARG A 585 -14.27 41.42 52.69
CA ARG A 585 -12.89 41.13 52.27
C ARG A 585 -12.88 40.10 51.15
N ILE A 586 -12.19 40.40 50.05
CA ILE A 586 -12.00 39.49 48.92
C ILE A 586 -10.51 39.24 48.74
N ILE A 587 -10.12 37.97 48.69
CA ILE A 587 -8.72 37.56 48.48
C ILE A 587 -8.65 36.73 47.21
N PHE A 588 -7.74 37.12 46.30
CA PHE A 588 -7.47 36.43 45.06
C PHE A 588 -6.07 35.83 45.04
N SER A 589 -5.97 34.57 44.59
CA SER A 589 -4.70 33.95 44.21
C SER A 589 -4.88 33.27 42.87
N GLY A 590 -3.93 33.45 41.95
CA GLY A 590 -3.97 32.84 40.62
C GLY A 590 -2.65 32.19 40.26
N ALA A 591 -2.70 31.01 39.65
CA ALA A 591 -1.58 30.30 39.05
C ALA A 591 -1.79 30.30 37.53
N ARG A 592 -1.10 31.20 36.82
CA ARG A 592 -1.30 31.60 35.41
C ARG A 592 -2.71 32.09 35.05
N PHE A 593 -3.56 32.20 36.05
CA PHE A 593 -4.95 32.60 35.91
C PHE A 593 -5.14 34.06 36.33
N PRO A 594 -5.80 34.91 35.52
CA PRO A 594 -6.18 36.26 35.93
C PRO A 594 -7.62 36.33 36.48
N VAL A 595 -7.92 37.39 37.23
CA VAL A 595 -9.28 37.83 37.52
C VAL A 595 -9.55 39.18 36.86
N PHE A 596 -10.75 39.34 36.28
CA PHE A 596 -11.20 40.58 35.66
C PHE A 596 -12.23 41.25 36.56
N ILE A 597 -12.05 42.54 36.84
CA ILE A 597 -12.96 43.33 37.67
C ILE A 597 -13.54 44.44 36.80
N LEU A 598 -14.86 44.42 36.63
CA LEU A 598 -15.62 45.45 35.93
C LEU A 598 -16.19 46.43 36.95
N SER A 599 -15.75 47.69 36.92
CA SER A 599 -16.18 48.74 37.84
C SER A 599 -16.12 50.10 37.14
N GLY A 600 -17.15 50.93 37.32
CA GLY A 600 -17.17 52.30 36.78
C GLY A 600 -17.02 52.42 35.26
N GLY A 601 -17.43 51.40 34.50
CA GLY A 601 -17.28 51.38 33.03
C GLY A 601 -15.89 51.00 32.54
N GLU A 602 -15.01 50.48 33.41
CA GLU A 602 -13.69 49.97 33.06
C GLU A 602 -13.50 48.52 33.54
N VAL A 603 -12.71 47.74 32.81
CA VAL A 603 -12.33 46.37 33.18
C VAL A 603 -10.85 46.33 33.55
N LYS A 604 -10.56 45.97 34.79
CA LYS A 604 -9.20 45.80 35.33
C LYS A 604 -8.83 44.33 35.42
N GLU A 605 -7.70 43.95 34.83
CA GLU A 605 -7.10 42.60 34.96
C GLU A 605 -6.13 42.58 36.15
N ILE A 606 -6.33 41.65 37.09
CA ILE A 606 -5.34 41.31 38.12
C ILE A 606 -4.76 39.95 37.76
N LYS A 607 -3.46 39.95 37.47
CA LYS A 607 -2.73 38.75 37.04
C LYS A 607 -2.29 37.94 38.25
N GLY A 608 -2.43 36.62 38.16
CA GLY A 608 -1.80 35.68 39.06
C GLY A 608 -0.30 35.49 38.79
N ASP A 609 0.31 34.58 39.53
CA ASP A 609 1.69 34.15 39.35
C ASP A 609 1.90 33.49 37.98
N LYS A 610 3.11 33.61 37.40
CA LYS A 610 3.43 32.98 36.10
C LYS A 610 3.65 31.45 36.19
N ARG A 611 3.53 30.88 37.39
CA ARG A 611 3.76 29.47 37.69
C ARG A 611 2.41 28.77 37.81
N GLY A 612 2.27 27.63 37.14
CA GLY A 612 1.11 26.76 37.27
C GLY A 612 1.18 25.85 38.51
N ILE A 613 0.23 24.95 38.65
CA ILE A 613 0.14 23.98 39.74
C ILE A 613 0.45 22.59 39.19
N GLY A 614 1.13 21.73 39.96
CA GLY A 614 1.40 20.35 39.57
C GLY A 614 2.63 20.14 38.69
N TYR A 615 2.88 20.97 37.68
CA TYR A 615 3.95 20.75 36.68
C TYR A 615 5.33 20.42 37.26
N ARG A 616 6.07 19.51 36.62
CA ARG A 616 7.39 19.02 37.04
C ARG A 616 8.46 20.12 37.05
N GLY A 617 8.39 21.04 36.09
CA GLY A 617 9.32 22.18 35.98
C GLY A 617 9.15 23.27 37.04
N ILE A 618 8.21 23.11 37.98
CA ILE A 618 7.92 24.07 39.03
C ILE A 618 8.43 23.53 40.38
N PRO A 619 9.21 24.31 41.15
CA PRO A 619 9.77 23.85 42.42
C PRO A 619 8.70 23.39 43.42
N TYR A 620 8.96 22.28 44.11
CA TYR A 620 8.04 21.67 45.08
C TYR A 620 7.56 22.62 46.19
N ASP A 621 8.41 23.58 46.57
CA ASP A 621 8.16 24.60 47.58
C ASP A 621 7.66 25.95 47.01
N GLN A 622 7.11 25.94 45.79
CA GLN A 622 6.57 27.13 45.12
C GLN A 622 5.60 27.89 46.03
N ALA A 623 5.94 29.16 46.30
CA ALA A 623 5.06 30.11 46.97
C ALA A 623 4.17 30.83 45.95
N PHE A 624 2.91 31.05 46.31
CA PHE A 624 1.95 31.81 45.50
C PHE A 624 1.62 33.15 46.17
N THR A 625 1.08 34.07 45.40
CA THR A 625 0.73 35.42 45.84
C THR A 625 -0.75 35.51 46.19
N ALA A 626 -1.08 36.20 47.29
CA ALA A 626 -2.45 36.58 47.62
C ALA A 626 -2.63 38.09 47.43
N HIS A 627 -3.68 38.45 46.70
CA HIS A 627 -4.08 39.82 46.42
C HIS A 627 -5.36 40.12 47.19
N GLU A 628 -5.31 41.10 48.08
CA GLU A 628 -6.51 41.62 48.71
C GLU A 628 -7.17 42.63 47.76
N LEU A 629 -8.43 42.37 47.40
CA LEU A 629 -9.16 43.14 46.39
C LEU A 629 -10.12 44.12 47.06
N SER A 630 -9.94 45.41 46.77
CA SER A 630 -10.93 46.43 47.09
C SER A 630 -11.91 46.58 45.93
N VAL A 631 -13.13 46.09 46.11
CA VAL A 631 -14.18 46.08 45.08
C VAL A 631 -15.35 46.96 45.55
N ALA A 632 -15.78 47.90 44.71
CA ALA A 632 -16.91 48.77 45.00
C ALA A 632 -18.24 48.03 44.82
N GLU A 633 -19.26 48.42 45.58
CA GLU A 633 -20.63 47.88 45.46
C GLU A 633 -21.16 48.08 44.04
N GLY A 634 -21.78 47.05 43.46
CA GLY A 634 -22.22 47.05 42.06
C GLY A 634 -21.14 46.70 41.02
N SER A 635 -19.89 46.44 41.42
CA SER A 635 -18.86 45.92 40.50
C SER A 635 -19.08 44.43 40.21
N ALA A 636 -18.58 43.95 39.08
CA ALA A 636 -18.62 42.54 38.71
C ALA A 636 -17.22 41.93 38.64
N LEU A 637 -17.07 40.67 39.06
CA LEU A 637 -15.83 39.91 38.92
C LEU A 637 -16.03 38.76 37.95
N TYR A 638 -15.00 38.44 37.16
CA TYR A 638 -14.99 37.33 36.21
C TYR A 638 -13.67 36.54 36.27
N LEU A 639 -13.79 35.22 36.25
CA LEU A 639 -12.73 34.26 35.99
C LEU A 639 -13.04 33.55 34.66
N THR A 640 -12.04 33.32 33.82
CA THR A 640 -12.20 32.59 32.55
C THR A 640 -11.00 31.70 32.30
N SER A 641 -11.23 30.47 31.81
CA SER A 641 -10.17 29.66 31.19
C SER A 641 -9.75 30.27 29.85
N ASP A 642 -8.69 29.74 29.25
CA ASP A 642 -8.15 30.28 28.02
C ASP A 642 -9.03 29.97 26.79
N GLY A 643 -9.88 28.93 26.83
CA GLY A 643 -10.58 28.45 25.64
C GLY A 643 -11.51 29.47 24.98
N LEU A 644 -12.11 30.41 25.74
CA LEU A 644 -12.85 31.53 25.14
C LEU A 644 -11.89 32.50 24.45
N ILE A 645 -10.79 32.87 25.12
CA ILE A 645 -9.81 33.86 24.67
C ILE A 645 -9.05 33.33 23.45
N ASP A 646 -8.70 32.06 23.45
CA ASP A 646 -7.87 31.43 22.43
C ASP A 646 -8.68 30.80 21.29
N GLN A 647 -10.01 30.82 21.38
CA GLN A 647 -10.89 30.39 20.29
C GLN A 647 -10.56 31.13 19.00
N ILE A 648 -10.17 30.36 17.98
CA ILE A 648 -9.90 30.87 16.65
C ILE A 648 -11.22 31.11 15.90
N GLY A 649 -11.31 32.25 15.23
CA GLY A 649 -12.52 32.67 14.55
C GLY A 649 -12.41 33.98 13.78
N GLY A 650 -13.57 34.45 13.32
CA GLY A 650 -13.74 35.65 12.49
C GLY A 650 -13.14 35.52 11.08
N GLU A 651 -13.38 36.52 10.24
CA GLU A 651 -12.95 36.53 8.82
C GLU A 651 -11.43 36.37 8.63
N LYS A 652 -10.64 36.79 9.63
CA LYS A 652 -9.17 36.76 9.57
C LYS A 652 -8.55 35.55 10.28
N ASN A 653 -9.36 34.61 10.76
CA ASN A 653 -8.93 33.39 11.41
C ASN A 653 -7.95 33.63 12.59
N ARG A 654 -8.36 34.47 13.55
CA ARG A 654 -7.53 34.88 14.71
C ARG A 654 -8.17 34.47 16.02
N SER A 655 -7.38 34.43 17.10
CA SER A 655 -7.94 34.24 18.44
C SER A 655 -8.92 35.36 18.80
N PHE A 656 -9.93 35.02 19.61
CA PHE A 656 -10.89 35.97 20.15
C PHE A 656 -10.14 37.09 20.89
N GLY A 657 -9.18 36.70 21.71
CA GLY A 657 -8.20 37.55 22.36
C GLY A 657 -8.77 38.37 23.52
N LYS A 658 -7.90 38.68 24.47
CA LYS A 658 -8.26 39.41 25.69
C LYS A 658 -8.96 40.75 25.41
N LYS A 659 -8.52 41.49 24.38
CA LYS A 659 -9.14 42.79 24.02
C LYS A 659 -10.62 42.68 23.69
N ARG A 660 -11.04 41.66 22.93
CA ARG A 660 -12.45 41.46 22.59
C ARG A 660 -13.23 40.96 23.80
N PHE A 661 -12.63 40.11 24.62
CA PHE A 661 -13.25 39.65 25.85
C PHE A 661 -13.53 40.81 26.81
N THR A 662 -12.54 41.67 27.06
CA THR A 662 -12.70 42.89 27.86
C THR A 662 -13.78 43.81 27.30
N GLN A 663 -13.81 44.02 25.97
CA GLN A 663 -14.86 44.83 25.34
C GLN A 663 -16.24 44.20 25.51
N LEU A 664 -16.36 42.89 25.33
CA LEU A 664 -17.61 42.17 25.49
C LEU A 664 -18.14 42.29 26.92
N LEU A 665 -17.28 42.21 27.94
CA LEU A 665 -17.67 42.43 29.33
C LEU A 665 -18.21 43.85 29.57
N LEU A 666 -17.65 44.86 28.91
CA LEU A 666 -18.18 46.24 28.96
C LEU A 666 -19.55 46.34 28.28
N ASP A 667 -19.71 45.72 27.12
CA ASP A 667 -20.95 45.79 26.33
C ASP A 667 -22.14 45.09 27.03
N ILE A 668 -21.86 44.14 27.92
CA ILE A 668 -22.88 43.38 28.66
C ILE A 668 -23.00 43.80 30.14
N ALA A 669 -22.27 44.82 30.58
CA ALA A 669 -22.13 45.24 31.98
C ALA A 669 -23.48 45.42 32.71
N ASP A 670 -24.42 46.10 32.04
CA ASP A 670 -25.71 46.47 32.61
C ASP A 670 -26.73 45.32 32.62
N LEU A 671 -26.43 44.21 31.93
CA LEU A 671 -27.33 43.06 31.88
C LEU A 671 -27.23 42.24 33.18
N PRO A 672 -28.32 41.56 33.59
CA PRO A 672 -28.26 40.51 34.61
C PRO A 672 -27.28 39.41 34.21
N MET A 673 -26.57 38.79 35.15
CA MET A 673 -25.53 37.79 34.85
C MET A 673 -26.07 36.60 34.04
N ALA A 674 -27.31 36.20 34.26
CA ALA A 674 -27.96 35.17 33.45
C ALA A 674 -28.05 35.56 31.95
N GLN A 675 -28.32 36.82 31.65
CA GLN A 675 -28.31 37.32 30.26
C GLN A 675 -26.88 37.52 29.76
N GLN A 676 -25.95 37.97 30.60
CA GLN A 676 -24.53 38.05 30.24
C GLN A 676 -23.97 36.69 29.78
N LYS A 677 -24.34 35.59 30.47
CA LYS A 677 -23.98 34.23 30.05
C LYS A 677 -24.41 33.94 28.61
N VAL A 678 -25.67 34.22 28.28
CA VAL A 678 -26.20 34.00 26.93
C VAL A 678 -25.42 34.82 25.91
N ARG A 679 -25.13 36.09 26.22
CA ARG A 679 -24.36 36.96 25.32
C ARG A 679 -22.92 36.51 25.12
N LEU A 680 -22.27 35.95 26.17
CA LEU A 680 -20.95 35.34 26.05
C LEU A 680 -20.98 34.12 25.11
N GLN A 681 -21.99 33.26 25.23
CA GLN A 681 -22.16 32.09 24.36
C GLN A 681 -22.42 32.49 22.91
N GLU A 682 -23.31 33.46 22.68
CA GLU A 682 -23.60 34.00 21.34
C GLU A 682 -22.36 34.60 20.69
N ALA A 683 -21.61 35.44 21.41
CA ALA A 683 -20.41 36.06 20.90
C ALA A 683 -19.32 35.04 20.55
N LEU A 684 -19.18 34.00 21.39
CA LEU A 684 -18.26 32.91 21.15
C LEU A 684 -18.63 32.08 19.91
N ALA A 685 -19.92 31.70 19.79
CA ALA A 685 -20.43 30.94 18.64
C ALA A 685 -20.30 31.73 17.34
N ALA A 686 -20.65 33.03 17.36
CA ALA A 686 -20.51 33.92 16.21
C ALA A 686 -19.05 34.11 15.79
N TRP A 687 -18.13 34.20 16.76
CA TRP A 687 -16.70 34.29 16.46
C TRP A 687 -16.16 32.98 15.86
N GLN A 688 -16.45 31.85 16.50
CA GLN A 688 -15.99 30.53 16.07
C GLN A 688 -16.44 30.22 14.63
N GLY A 689 -17.73 30.43 14.31
CA GLY A 689 -18.27 30.13 12.98
C GLY A 689 -17.99 28.67 12.56
N PRO A 690 -17.41 28.42 11.37
CA PRO A 690 -17.10 27.07 10.90
C PRO A 690 -15.82 26.47 11.50
N ASN A 691 -15.10 27.21 12.36
CA ASN A 691 -13.85 26.74 12.93
C ASN A 691 -14.09 25.71 14.04
N THR A 692 -13.11 24.83 14.22
CA THR A 692 -13.15 23.83 15.30
C THR A 692 -12.92 24.47 16.67
N ARG A 693 -13.62 23.95 17.68
CA ARG A 693 -13.35 24.25 19.09
C ARG A 693 -11.98 23.66 19.43
N ARG A 694 -11.07 24.48 19.96
CA ARG A 694 -9.70 24.05 20.28
C ARG A 694 -9.55 23.55 21.71
N ASP A 695 -10.27 24.18 22.63
CA ASP A 695 -10.17 23.90 24.05
C ASP A 695 -11.52 23.95 24.78
N ASP A 696 -11.52 23.53 26.04
CA ASP A 696 -12.65 23.67 26.95
C ASP A 696 -12.92 25.14 27.27
N VAL A 697 -14.18 25.51 27.51
CA VAL A 697 -14.57 26.91 27.73
C VAL A 697 -15.28 27.05 29.05
N SER A 698 -14.70 27.84 29.95
CA SER A 698 -15.30 28.13 31.25
C SER A 698 -15.22 29.59 31.63
N VAL A 699 -16.32 30.14 32.16
CA VAL A 699 -16.41 31.49 32.70
C VAL A 699 -17.26 31.47 33.97
N ILE A 700 -16.74 32.03 35.05
CA ILE A 700 -17.51 32.30 36.27
C ILE A 700 -17.58 33.81 36.46
N GLY A 701 -18.77 34.35 36.70
CA GLY A 701 -18.95 35.77 36.99
C GLY A 701 -20.02 36.04 38.05
N PHE A 702 -19.85 37.10 38.84
CA PHE A 702 -20.82 37.51 39.86
C PHE A 702 -20.73 39.01 40.17
N LYS A 703 -21.84 39.61 40.63
CA LYS A 703 -21.92 41.03 41.04
C LYS A 703 -21.84 41.16 42.57
N MET A 704 -21.16 42.22 43.03
CA MET A 704 -20.93 42.54 44.44
C MET A 704 -21.99 43.46 45.06
#